data_AF-A0A4Z0A5W2-F1
#
_entry.id   AF-A0A4Z0A5W2-F1
#
_cell.length_a   1.000
_cell.length_b   1.000
_cell.length_c   1.000
_cell.angle_alpha   90.00
_cell.angle_beta   90.00
_cell.angle_gamma   90.00
#
_symmetry.space_group_name_H-M   'P 1'
#
loop_
_entity.id
_entity.type
_entity.pdbx_description
1 polymer ?
#
loop_
_entity_poly.entity_id
_entity_poly.type
_entity_poly.pdbx_seq_one_letter_code
_entity_poly.pdbx_strand_id
1 'polypeptide(L)'
;MWAEVGDVQPISIPGYWLDKLDVDIPIGAPPMLGEKVVYALHGGAYTRMSASPTDMIANIARGLLEHCAPVQRVFAVEYRLSVAAPDPPANPFPAALLDALAGYVYLINIVGFAPEDVIIEGDSAGGNLALALTRYLVENEGMSGLPRPPGSVLLLSPWADISHSNHQPGTSSYTCLDSDYIGGADSASIKYACLAFLGPFGVEGALSNRFISPASIDMSMKPVSFKGWPRTFVVVGEAELLRDQIRTLVGKMGADMEEGYAAGQLKYYESPDSVHDFLVFPFHEPERTQTFKEIAYWVSTELLPDTDDSMDDRDAVRDIDEEEDEGEDLFGQEMEDDYAKHDMLDNYSDTGVNDDEDFDQMSAQARRAAEAKMARRDRLERGGRRGARAQARSHAPSFFDSDDAEPEDEGDGGLLSGMKRRTRRQYDERRDLDDMDGIEDELPLEQLSDIKAKSIVEWIANDRVRRSIVKHFRQFLMTYVDDHGASVYGQRIRQLGENNSESLEVSYLHLAVSKPIIAYFLTNSPTAMLTIFDEVALSAILVYYPNYERIHSEVHVRITDLPLSSSLRDLRRSNLNNLVRVNGVVTRRSGVFPQLKYVKFDCKKCGAVLGPFYQDATKEVRISYCANCESKGPFSVNSEQTVYRNYQKMTLQESPGSVPPGRLPRHREVILLWDLIDSAKPGEETEVTGIYRNNFDASLNAKNGFPVFSTIIEANHINKKEDLFAAFRLTEEDEKEIRSLSRDERIRKRLIKSIAPSIYGHEDIKTAIALSLFGGVPKDINRKHPIRGDINVLLLGDPGTAKSQFLKYVEKTAHRSVFATGQGASAVGLTASVRKDPITSEWTLEGGALVLADKGTCLIDEFDKMNDADRTSIHEAMEQQSISISKAGIVTTLQARCAIIAAANPIRGRYNPTIPFQQNVELTEPILSRFDVLCVVKDAVDPVQDELLARFVVGSHLRSHPKFEAETDEMDVQTTLDADIIPQDLLRKYIMYAREKVRPKLFDLDQDKLARLFSDLRRESMATGSYPITVRHLESMIRMAEASAKMALREYVRADDIDLAISVAIESFVSAQKMSIKKTLQRGFRKYLTQARDHEELLAFILGQLVKDKARMFQLQRHQQPELVTVKVSELEERAKDHDIFDTSPFLHSRIFAANGYELNEDTIEKKFRMD
;
A
#
# COMPACT_ATOMS: atom_id res chain seq x y z
N MET A 1 46.71 -41.63 -12.59
CA MET A 1 47.32 -40.86 -11.49
C MET A 1 46.57 -41.01 -10.17
N TRP A 2 45.42 -40.38 -9.89
CA TRP A 2 44.76 -40.53 -8.57
C TRP A 2 44.25 -41.93 -8.26
N ALA A 3 43.73 -42.65 -9.26
CA ALA A 3 43.32 -44.05 -9.10
C ALA A 3 44.50 -44.98 -8.74
N GLU A 4 45.70 -44.69 -9.25
CA GLU A 4 46.93 -45.44 -8.93
C GLU A 4 47.42 -45.13 -7.51
N VAL A 5 47.27 -43.89 -7.05
CA VAL A 5 47.61 -43.47 -5.68
C VAL A 5 46.63 -44.03 -4.65
N GLY A 6 45.34 -44.13 -5.00
CA GLY A 6 44.28 -44.67 -4.15
C GLY A 6 44.08 -46.20 -4.23
N ASP A 7 44.89 -46.91 -5.03
CA ASP A 7 44.74 -48.35 -5.34
C ASP A 7 43.30 -48.75 -5.74
N VAL A 8 42.66 -47.92 -6.58
CA VAL A 8 41.26 -48.10 -6.99
C VAL A 8 41.17 -48.86 -8.31
N GLN A 9 40.52 -50.03 -8.29
CA GLN A 9 40.24 -50.84 -9.49
C GLN A 9 38.81 -50.59 -10.04
N PRO A 10 38.59 -50.73 -11.36
CA PRO A 10 37.26 -50.62 -11.96
C PRO A 10 36.40 -51.86 -11.65
N ILE A 11 35.12 -51.65 -11.32
CA ILE A 11 34.14 -52.72 -11.05
C ILE A 11 32.77 -52.37 -11.66
N SER A 12 31.85 -53.33 -11.67
CA SER A 12 30.44 -53.07 -11.99
C SER A 12 29.71 -52.60 -10.73
N ILE A 13 28.97 -51.50 -10.85
CA ILE A 13 28.16 -50.92 -9.78
C ILE A 13 26.67 -50.95 -10.14
N PRO A 14 25.75 -51.07 -9.16
CA PRO A 14 24.32 -51.00 -9.42
C PRO A 14 23.85 -49.55 -9.63
N GLY A 15 22.77 -49.40 -10.39
CA GLY A 15 22.07 -48.14 -10.59
C GLY A 15 20.56 -48.37 -10.57
N TYR A 16 19.82 -47.41 -10.04
CA TYR A 16 18.39 -47.49 -9.80
C TYR A 16 17.67 -46.42 -10.64
N TRP A 17 16.56 -46.81 -11.25
CA TRP A 17 15.64 -45.91 -11.92
C TRP A 17 14.45 -45.63 -11.02
N LEU A 18 14.05 -44.35 -10.93
CA LEU A 18 12.80 -43.93 -10.33
C LEU A 18 12.01 -43.19 -11.40
N ASP A 19 10.81 -43.68 -11.70
CA ASP A 19 9.93 -43.08 -12.70
C ASP A 19 8.83 -42.26 -12.01
N LYS A 20 8.28 -41.28 -12.73
CA LYS A 20 7.16 -40.48 -12.27
C LYS A 20 5.91 -41.36 -12.03
N LEU A 21 5.07 -40.98 -11.07
CA LEU A 21 3.78 -41.67 -10.87
C LEU A 21 3.01 -41.68 -12.19
N ASP A 22 2.40 -42.82 -12.52
CA ASP A 22 1.61 -43.07 -13.73
C ASP A 22 2.38 -43.22 -15.06
N VAL A 23 3.71 -43.31 -15.00
CA VAL A 23 4.58 -43.52 -16.17
C VAL A 23 5.44 -44.77 -15.97
N ASP A 24 5.16 -45.85 -16.71
CA ASP A 24 5.94 -47.10 -16.66
C ASP A 24 6.94 -47.16 -17.82
N ILE A 25 8.20 -46.75 -17.57
CA ILE A 25 9.26 -46.70 -18.58
C ILE A 25 10.13 -47.96 -18.44
N PRO A 26 10.27 -48.79 -19.50
CA PRO A 26 11.18 -49.92 -19.45
C PRO A 26 12.63 -49.49 -19.17
N ILE A 27 13.32 -50.24 -18.31
CA ILE A 27 14.73 -49.99 -17.98
C ILE A 27 15.57 -49.94 -19.27
N GLY A 28 16.27 -48.83 -19.48
CA GLY A 28 17.11 -48.60 -20.66
C GLY A 28 16.35 -48.16 -21.92
N ALA A 29 15.08 -47.76 -21.81
CA ALA A 29 14.36 -47.13 -22.91
C ALA A 29 15.05 -45.81 -23.33
N PRO A 30 15.11 -45.50 -24.64
CA PRO A 30 15.72 -44.26 -25.14
C PRO A 30 14.95 -43.02 -24.65
N PRO A 31 15.58 -41.83 -24.65
CA PRO A 31 14.92 -40.59 -24.25
C PRO A 31 13.76 -40.23 -25.18
N MET A 32 12.68 -39.72 -24.61
CA MET A 32 11.60 -39.05 -25.33
C MET A 32 12.05 -37.66 -25.79
N LEU A 33 11.41 -37.12 -26.83
CA LEU A 33 11.80 -35.82 -27.40
C LEU A 33 11.60 -34.69 -26.36
N GLY A 34 12.68 -34.03 -25.95
CA GLY A 34 12.66 -32.95 -24.94
C GLY A 34 12.59 -33.45 -23.49
N GLU A 35 12.80 -34.75 -23.25
CA GLU A 35 12.84 -35.33 -21.91
C GLU A 35 14.15 -34.98 -21.19
N LYS A 36 14.04 -34.41 -19.97
CA LYS A 36 15.18 -34.22 -19.09
C LYS A 36 15.32 -35.38 -18.10
N VAL A 37 16.55 -35.80 -17.83
CA VAL A 37 16.86 -36.81 -16.82
C VAL A 37 17.67 -36.22 -15.70
N VAL A 38 17.30 -36.55 -14.46
CA VAL A 38 18.11 -36.21 -13.29
C VAL A 38 19.04 -37.38 -13.00
N TYR A 39 20.35 -37.08 -12.98
CA TYR A 39 21.38 -38.00 -12.54
C TYR A 39 21.73 -37.72 -11.07
N ALA A 40 21.17 -38.52 -10.16
CA ALA A 40 21.22 -38.32 -8.72
C ALA A 40 22.42 -39.01 -8.07
N LEU A 41 23.16 -38.26 -7.26
CA LEU A 41 24.29 -38.73 -6.47
C LEU A 41 23.98 -38.53 -4.98
N HIS A 42 23.73 -39.64 -4.28
CA HIS A 42 23.29 -39.59 -2.89
C HIS A 42 24.37 -39.09 -1.92
N GLY A 43 23.96 -38.40 -0.86
CA GLY A 43 24.80 -38.01 0.26
C GLY A 43 25.15 -39.16 1.21
N GLY A 44 25.38 -38.83 2.48
CA GLY A 44 25.82 -39.81 3.49
C GLY A 44 27.33 -39.81 3.76
N ALA A 45 28.00 -38.67 3.55
CA ALA A 45 29.40 -38.48 3.95
C ALA A 45 30.38 -39.51 3.36
N TYR A 46 30.08 -40.04 2.16
CA TYR A 46 30.83 -41.10 1.46
C TYR A 46 30.94 -42.45 2.20
N THR A 47 30.31 -42.62 3.36
CA THR A 47 30.53 -43.79 4.24
C THR A 47 29.24 -44.52 4.61
N ARG A 48 28.07 -43.95 4.31
CA ARG A 48 26.75 -44.47 4.66
C ARG A 48 25.70 -44.01 3.63
N MET A 49 24.47 -44.53 3.76
CA MET A 49 23.33 -44.34 2.86
C MET A 49 23.51 -45.00 1.49
N SER A 50 22.41 -45.13 0.76
CA SER A 50 22.33 -45.85 -0.51
C SER A 50 21.47 -45.08 -1.53
N ALA A 51 21.73 -45.32 -2.81
CA ALA A 51 20.91 -44.88 -3.94
C ALA A 51 19.60 -45.68 -4.09
N SER A 52 19.38 -46.70 -3.24
CA SER A 52 18.17 -47.53 -3.29
C SER A 52 16.90 -46.68 -3.18
N PRO A 53 15.86 -46.96 -3.98
CA PRO A 53 14.56 -46.28 -3.88
C PRO A 53 13.89 -46.42 -2.52
N THR A 54 14.32 -47.36 -1.67
CA THR A 54 13.81 -47.56 -0.31
C THR A 54 14.52 -46.72 0.75
N ASP A 55 15.67 -46.14 0.42
CA ASP A 55 16.42 -45.27 1.33
C ASP A 55 15.69 -43.92 1.50
N MET A 56 15.94 -43.24 2.61
CA MET A 56 15.35 -41.95 2.91
C MET A 56 15.79 -40.87 1.91
N ILE A 57 17.02 -40.94 1.39
CA ILE A 57 17.55 -39.97 0.40
C ILE A 57 16.72 -39.98 -0.90
N ALA A 58 16.11 -41.12 -1.25
CA ALA A 58 15.23 -41.22 -2.42
C ALA A 58 14.02 -40.27 -2.34
N ASN A 59 13.69 -39.70 -1.17
CA ASN A 59 12.68 -38.66 -1.04
C ASN A 59 13.01 -37.39 -1.84
N ILE A 60 14.29 -37.08 -2.07
CA ILE A 60 14.69 -35.96 -2.95
C ILE A 60 14.31 -36.28 -4.38
N ALA A 61 14.70 -37.46 -4.88
CA ALA A 61 14.36 -37.92 -6.23
C ALA A 61 12.83 -37.95 -6.45
N ARG A 62 12.06 -38.44 -5.48
CA ARG A 62 10.59 -38.43 -5.53
C ARG A 62 10.03 -37.00 -5.56
N GLY A 63 10.54 -36.10 -4.73
CA GLY A 63 10.10 -34.69 -4.72
C GLY A 63 10.41 -33.98 -6.04
N LEU A 64 11.56 -34.28 -6.67
CA LEU A 64 11.88 -33.78 -8.02
C LEU A 64 10.90 -34.31 -9.07
N LEU A 65 10.56 -35.61 -9.05
CA LEU A 65 9.58 -36.20 -9.97
C LEU A 65 8.17 -35.64 -9.79
N GLU A 66 7.78 -35.37 -8.54
CA GLU A 66 6.47 -34.82 -8.18
C GLU A 66 6.32 -33.37 -8.66
N HIS A 67 7.34 -32.53 -8.42
CA HIS A 67 7.22 -31.09 -8.65
C HIS A 67 7.83 -30.59 -9.97
N CYS A 68 8.79 -31.31 -10.58
CA CYS A 68 9.41 -30.88 -11.84
C CYS A 68 8.74 -31.56 -13.04
N ALA A 69 7.80 -30.86 -13.69
CA ALA A 69 7.09 -31.37 -14.86
C ALA A 69 7.99 -31.91 -16.00
N PRO A 70 9.14 -31.29 -16.35
CA PRO A 70 10.01 -31.76 -17.44
C PRO A 70 10.80 -33.05 -17.12
N VAL A 71 10.86 -33.46 -15.85
CA VAL A 71 11.63 -34.63 -15.41
C VAL A 71 10.69 -35.83 -15.32
N GLN A 72 10.91 -36.83 -16.17
CA GLN A 72 10.07 -38.04 -16.22
C GLN A 72 10.65 -39.19 -15.41
N ARG A 73 11.98 -39.24 -15.28
CA ARG A 73 12.70 -40.27 -14.53
C ARG A 73 14.01 -39.75 -13.95
N VAL A 74 14.41 -40.34 -12.83
CA VAL A 74 15.66 -40.08 -12.11
C VAL A 74 16.50 -41.36 -12.17
N PHE A 75 17.79 -41.21 -12.48
CA PHE A 75 18.76 -42.29 -12.41
C PHE A 75 19.72 -42.05 -11.25
N ALA A 76 19.72 -42.95 -10.26
CA ALA A 76 20.58 -42.86 -9.09
C ALA A 76 21.63 -43.98 -9.11
N VAL A 77 22.91 -43.64 -8.90
CA VAL A 77 24.01 -44.61 -8.91
C VAL A 77 24.51 -44.90 -7.51
N GLU A 78 24.66 -46.19 -7.22
CA GLU A 78 25.23 -46.69 -5.97
C GLU A 78 26.76 -46.69 -6.08
N TYR A 79 27.37 -45.54 -5.76
CA TYR A 79 28.83 -45.43 -5.76
C TYR A 79 29.43 -46.15 -4.55
N ARG A 80 30.68 -46.61 -4.68
CA ARG A 80 31.37 -47.30 -3.58
C ARG A 80 31.59 -46.38 -2.39
N LEU A 81 31.09 -46.80 -1.23
CA LEU A 81 31.36 -46.15 0.04
C LEU A 81 32.81 -46.40 0.50
N SER A 82 33.41 -45.34 1.05
CA SER A 82 34.74 -45.36 1.65
C SER A 82 34.70 -45.96 3.05
N VAL A 83 35.73 -46.71 3.41
CA VAL A 83 35.87 -47.35 4.73
C VAL A 83 37.26 -47.05 5.29
N ALA A 84 37.35 -46.78 6.59
CA ALA A 84 38.60 -46.62 7.34
C ALA A 84 38.61 -47.46 8.63
N ALA A 85 39.75 -47.46 9.34
CA ALA A 85 39.92 -48.17 10.60
C ALA A 85 38.80 -47.85 11.60
N PRO A 86 38.16 -48.85 12.24
CA PRO A 86 38.68 -50.19 12.53
C PRO A 86 38.53 -51.25 11.41
N ASP A 87 37.75 -50.98 10.37
CA ASP A 87 37.57 -51.89 9.23
C ASP A 87 38.71 -51.74 8.19
N PRO A 88 38.96 -52.74 7.32
CA PRO A 88 39.98 -52.65 6.29
C PRO A 88 39.74 -51.44 5.37
N PRO A 89 40.71 -50.51 5.22
CA PRO A 89 40.53 -49.34 4.37
C PRO A 89 40.17 -49.72 2.95
N ALA A 90 39.08 -49.18 2.43
CA ALA A 90 38.56 -49.49 1.10
C ALA A 90 37.96 -48.25 0.43
N ASN A 91 38.06 -48.18 -0.90
CA ASN A 91 37.42 -47.17 -1.76
C ASN A 91 37.65 -45.70 -1.36
N PRO A 92 38.90 -45.25 -1.11
CA PRO A 92 39.17 -43.82 -0.94
C PRO A 92 38.96 -43.07 -2.28
N PHE A 93 38.97 -41.73 -2.24
CA PHE A 93 39.01 -40.91 -3.44
C PHE A 93 40.12 -41.39 -4.39
N PRO A 94 39.89 -41.54 -5.72
CA PRO A 94 38.73 -41.09 -6.49
C PRO A 94 37.69 -42.19 -6.79
N ALA A 95 37.52 -43.23 -5.95
CA ALA A 95 36.61 -44.33 -6.23
C ALA A 95 35.17 -43.88 -6.56
N ALA A 96 34.56 -43.08 -5.68
CA ALA A 96 33.23 -42.52 -5.91
C ALA A 96 33.14 -41.66 -7.18
N LEU A 97 34.20 -40.92 -7.53
CA LEU A 97 34.24 -40.09 -8.75
C LEU A 97 34.27 -40.93 -10.02
N LEU A 98 35.02 -42.04 -10.02
CA LEU A 98 35.05 -42.98 -11.13
C LEU A 98 33.70 -43.69 -11.32
N ASP A 99 33.06 -44.03 -10.21
CA ASP A 99 31.74 -44.66 -10.20
C ASP A 99 30.67 -43.69 -10.73
N ALA A 100 30.71 -42.42 -10.29
CA ALA A 100 29.83 -41.37 -10.78
C ALA A 100 30.06 -41.07 -12.28
N LEU A 101 31.32 -41.11 -12.75
CA LEU A 101 31.64 -40.97 -14.17
C LEU A 101 31.09 -42.14 -15.00
N ALA A 102 31.16 -43.37 -14.49
CA ALA A 102 30.62 -44.55 -15.17
C ALA A 102 29.10 -44.44 -15.38
N GLY A 103 28.36 -43.95 -14.37
CA GLY A 103 26.93 -43.70 -14.48
C GLY A 103 26.57 -42.61 -15.50
N TYR A 104 27.31 -41.50 -15.52
CA TYR A 104 27.10 -40.43 -16.51
C TYR A 104 27.38 -40.91 -17.94
N VAL A 105 28.45 -41.69 -18.12
CA VAL A 105 28.79 -42.33 -19.41
C VAL A 105 27.70 -43.32 -19.84
N TYR A 106 27.10 -44.07 -18.91
CA TYR A 106 25.98 -44.96 -19.19
C TYR A 106 24.75 -44.18 -19.72
N LEU A 107 24.38 -43.07 -19.09
CA LEU A 107 23.24 -42.25 -19.52
C LEU A 107 23.42 -41.73 -20.96
N ILE A 108 24.62 -41.29 -21.33
CA ILE A 108 24.86 -40.66 -22.64
C ILE A 108 25.14 -41.69 -23.72
N ASN A 109 26.04 -42.64 -23.47
CA ASN A 109 26.50 -43.55 -24.51
C ASN A 109 25.62 -44.80 -24.66
N ILE A 110 24.93 -45.22 -23.60
CA ILE A 110 24.12 -46.46 -23.62
C ILE A 110 22.62 -46.13 -23.70
N VAL A 111 22.12 -45.22 -22.87
CA VAL A 111 20.68 -44.84 -22.88
C VAL A 111 20.38 -43.84 -23.99
N GLY A 112 21.32 -42.92 -24.28
CA GLY A 112 21.25 -42.02 -25.42
C GLY A 112 20.76 -40.61 -25.12
N PHE A 113 20.79 -40.16 -23.86
CA PHE A 113 20.47 -38.78 -23.50
C PHE A 113 21.51 -37.80 -24.09
N ALA A 114 21.04 -36.66 -24.60
CA ALA A 114 21.94 -35.57 -24.95
C ALA A 114 22.51 -34.95 -23.65
N PRO A 115 23.80 -34.57 -23.60
CA PRO A 115 24.40 -33.97 -22.41
C PRO A 115 23.64 -32.73 -21.90
N GLU A 116 23.04 -31.97 -22.81
CA GLU A 116 22.24 -30.76 -22.54
C GLU A 116 20.95 -31.06 -21.75
N ASP A 117 20.40 -32.27 -21.90
CA ASP A 117 19.17 -32.73 -21.23
C ASP A 117 19.44 -33.42 -19.87
N VAL A 118 20.71 -33.57 -19.49
CA VAL A 118 21.09 -34.20 -18.21
C VAL A 118 21.26 -33.13 -17.14
N ILE A 119 20.56 -33.33 -16.02
CA ILE A 119 20.69 -32.55 -14.79
C ILE A 119 21.48 -33.38 -13.79
N ILE A 120 22.71 -32.99 -13.44
CA ILE A 120 23.44 -33.69 -12.36
C ILE A 120 22.97 -33.12 -11.03
N GLU A 121 22.42 -33.98 -10.18
CA GLU A 121 21.94 -33.66 -8.84
C GLU A 121 22.81 -34.34 -7.78
N GLY A 122 23.02 -33.65 -6.67
CA GLY A 122 23.57 -34.31 -5.50
C GLY A 122 23.37 -33.53 -4.21
N ASP A 123 23.09 -34.29 -3.15
CA ASP A 123 22.91 -33.80 -1.78
C ASP A 123 24.17 -33.99 -0.93
N SER A 124 24.48 -33.04 -0.05
CA SER A 124 25.55 -33.19 0.94
C SER A 124 26.90 -33.62 0.32
N ALA A 125 27.42 -34.79 0.68
CA ALA A 125 28.63 -35.37 0.08
C ALA A 125 28.46 -35.73 -1.42
N GLY A 126 27.26 -36.13 -1.83
CA GLY A 126 26.87 -36.33 -3.22
C GLY A 126 26.90 -35.04 -4.03
N GLY A 127 26.54 -33.91 -3.41
CA GLY A 127 26.69 -32.58 -4.01
C GLY A 127 28.16 -32.21 -4.30
N ASN A 128 29.08 -32.57 -3.41
CA ASN A 128 30.52 -32.41 -3.67
C ASN A 128 31.03 -33.39 -4.75
N LEU A 129 30.43 -34.58 -4.83
CA LEU A 129 30.71 -35.54 -5.91
C LEU A 129 30.22 -35.02 -7.27
N ALA A 130 29.04 -34.39 -7.33
CA ALA A 130 28.50 -33.72 -8.50
C ALA A 130 29.42 -32.58 -8.98
N LEU A 131 29.95 -31.77 -8.05
CA LEU A 131 30.97 -30.76 -8.33
C LEU A 131 32.25 -31.38 -8.92
N ALA A 132 32.76 -32.46 -8.31
CA ALA A 132 33.97 -33.13 -8.78
C ALA A 132 33.80 -33.76 -10.17
N LEU A 133 32.66 -34.40 -10.42
CA LEU A 133 32.30 -34.99 -11.72
C LEU A 133 32.18 -33.91 -12.79
N THR A 134 31.40 -32.85 -12.53
CA THR A 134 31.22 -31.75 -13.48
C THR A 134 32.55 -31.08 -13.80
N ARG A 135 33.39 -30.84 -12.79
CA ARG A 135 34.74 -30.30 -12.99
C ARG A 135 35.61 -31.21 -13.85
N TYR A 136 35.55 -32.53 -13.62
CA TYR A 136 36.30 -33.49 -14.41
C TYR A 136 35.88 -33.46 -15.89
N LEU A 137 34.59 -33.33 -16.17
CA LEU A 137 34.06 -33.23 -17.53
C LEU A 137 34.44 -31.90 -18.20
N VAL A 138 34.34 -30.77 -17.48
CA VAL A 138 34.70 -29.43 -18.01
C VAL A 138 36.21 -29.32 -18.28
N GLU A 139 37.06 -29.78 -17.35
CA GLU A 139 38.52 -29.65 -17.50
C GLU A 139 39.11 -30.61 -18.54
N ASN A 140 38.41 -31.70 -18.87
CA ASN A 140 38.83 -32.68 -19.88
C ASN A 140 37.95 -32.66 -21.14
N GLU A 141 37.22 -31.57 -21.37
CA GLU A 141 36.36 -31.41 -22.54
C GLU A 141 37.18 -31.55 -23.83
N GLY A 142 36.74 -32.42 -24.74
CA GLY A 142 37.43 -32.74 -26.00
C GLY A 142 38.38 -33.93 -25.97
N MET A 143 38.57 -34.59 -24.81
CA MET A 143 39.31 -35.85 -24.73
C MET A 143 38.50 -37.01 -25.35
N SER A 144 39.13 -37.84 -26.19
CA SER A 144 38.45 -38.92 -26.91
C SER A 144 37.84 -39.96 -25.96
N GLY A 145 36.52 -40.15 -26.04
CA GLY A 145 35.78 -41.13 -25.23
C GLY A 145 35.10 -40.57 -23.98
N LEU A 146 35.29 -39.27 -23.66
CA LEU A 146 34.55 -38.58 -22.60
C LEU A 146 33.38 -37.79 -23.19
N PRO A 147 32.16 -37.88 -22.60
CA PRO A 147 31.01 -37.09 -23.01
C PRO A 147 31.18 -35.60 -22.64
N ARG A 148 30.39 -34.72 -23.28
CA ARG A 148 30.36 -33.29 -22.93
C ARG A 148 29.83 -33.07 -21.50
N PRO A 149 30.15 -31.93 -20.86
CA PRO A 149 29.55 -31.53 -19.59
C PRO A 149 28.01 -31.53 -19.64
N PRO A 150 27.34 -31.69 -18.48
CA PRO A 150 25.88 -31.69 -18.41
C PRO A 150 25.31 -30.31 -18.72
N GLY A 151 24.03 -30.24 -19.09
CA GLY A 151 23.34 -28.97 -19.33
C GLY A 151 23.10 -28.17 -18.06
N SER A 152 22.86 -28.84 -16.93
CA SER A 152 22.66 -28.18 -15.64
C SER A 152 23.08 -29.01 -14.43
N VAL A 153 23.32 -28.33 -13.30
CA VAL A 153 23.75 -28.93 -12.04
C VAL A 153 22.87 -28.42 -10.89
N LEU A 154 22.35 -29.33 -10.08
CA LEU A 154 21.57 -29.05 -8.88
C LEU A 154 22.37 -29.49 -7.65
N LEU A 155 22.72 -28.54 -6.78
CA LEU A 155 23.51 -28.77 -5.58
C LEU A 155 22.66 -28.52 -4.35
N LEU A 156 22.37 -29.57 -3.58
CA LEU A 156 21.53 -29.51 -2.38
C LEU A 156 22.41 -29.62 -1.14
N SER A 157 22.52 -28.55 -0.36
CA SER A 157 23.33 -28.51 0.87
C SER A 157 24.76 -29.09 0.68
N PRO A 158 25.52 -28.73 -0.38
CA PRO A 158 26.72 -29.48 -0.77
C PRO A 158 27.87 -29.32 0.25
N TRP A 159 28.54 -30.43 0.57
CA TRP A 159 29.72 -30.43 1.43
C TRP A 159 31.00 -29.99 0.67
N ALA A 160 31.08 -28.70 0.37
CA ALA A 160 32.06 -28.10 -0.55
C ALA A 160 33.50 -27.94 0.00
N ASP A 161 33.73 -28.14 1.29
CA ASP A 161 35.05 -28.07 1.95
C ASP A 161 35.20 -29.15 3.04
N ILE A 162 35.97 -30.19 2.72
CA ILE A 162 36.31 -31.31 3.63
C ILE A 162 37.49 -30.94 4.54
N SER A 163 38.27 -29.91 4.18
CA SER A 163 39.52 -29.54 4.83
C SER A 163 39.37 -28.72 6.12
N HIS A 164 38.12 -28.39 6.50
CA HIS A 164 37.76 -27.56 7.65
C HIS A 164 38.32 -26.12 7.62
N SER A 165 38.82 -25.65 6.47
CA SER A 165 39.40 -24.31 6.35
C SER A 165 38.39 -23.19 6.66
N ASN A 166 37.10 -23.44 6.39
CA ASN A 166 35.99 -22.52 6.69
C ASN A 166 35.46 -22.60 8.14
N HIS A 167 36.06 -23.41 9.02
CA HIS A 167 35.59 -23.58 10.41
C HIS A 167 36.29 -22.59 11.35
N GLN A 168 35.79 -21.35 11.42
CA GLN A 168 36.34 -20.29 12.27
C GLN A 168 35.35 -19.88 13.36
N PRO A 169 35.80 -19.46 14.56
CA PRO A 169 34.88 -18.98 15.59
C PRO A 169 33.97 -17.84 15.08
N GLY A 170 32.66 -18.06 15.09
CA GLY A 170 31.66 -17.11 14.60
C GLY A 170 31.01 -17.46 13.25
N THR A 171 31.45 -18.53 12.59
CA THR A 171 30.79 -19.07 11.38
C THR A 171 29.62 -19.99 11.72
N SER A 172 28.83 -20.38 10.71
CA SER A 172 27.69 -21.30 10.79
C SER A 172 28.03 -22.61 11.48
N SER A 173 29.28 -23.09 11.36
CA SER A 173 29.76 -24.29 12.04
C SER A 173 29.74 -24.20 13.57
N TYR A 174 29.71 -22.98 14.13
CA TYR A 174 29.58 -22.72 15.58
C TYR A 174 28.19 -22.20 15.96
N THR A 175 27.60 -21.31 15.16
CA THR A 175 26.32 -20.68 15.50
C THR A 175 25.15 -21.63 15.33
N CYS A 176 25.21 -22.53 14.35
CA CYS A 176 24.15 -23.49 14.02
C CYS A 176 24.42 -24.89 14.61
N LEU A 177 25.39 -25.01 15.51
CA LEU A 177 25.82 -26.31 16.07
C LEU A 177 24.69 -27.04 16.81
N ASP A 178 23.83 -26.30 17.52
CA ASP A 178 22.71 -26.85 18.28
C ASP A 178 21.44 -27.08 17.43
N SER A 179 21.37 -26.50 16.23
CA SER A 179 20.17 -26.54 15.38
C SER A 179 20.16 -27.67 14.35
N ASP A 180 21.32 -28.25 14.02
CA ASP A 180 21.49 -29.16 12.88
C ASP A 180 22.08 -30.52 13.31
N TYR A 181 21.73 -31.60 12.59
CA TYR A 181 21.95 -32.99 13.03
C TYR A 181 23.30 -33.58 12.61
N ILE A 182 24.02 -32.97 11.66
CA ILE A 182 25.30 -33.50 11.18
C ILE A 182 26.43 -33.40 12.22
N GLY A 183 26.24 -32.59 13.26
CA GLY A 183 27.19 -32.40 14.36
C GLY A 183 28.41 -31.56 13.96
N GLY A 184 29.11 -31.01 14.94
CA GLY A 184 30.27 -30.15 14.68
C GLY A 184 31.46 -30.87 14.04
N ALA A 185 32.41 -30.10 13.53
CA ALA A 185 33.66 -30.58 12.93
C ALA A 185 34.46 -31.55 13.80
N ASP A 186 34.31 -31.44 15.12
CA ASP A 186 34.99 -32.29 16.09
C ASP A 186 34.32 -33.65 16.32
N SER A 187 33.15 -33.88 15.72
CA SER A 187 32.40 -35.13 15.84
C SER A 187 33.20 -36.33 15.30
N ALA A 188 33.11 -37.46 16.01
CA ALA A 188 33.81 -38.69 15.61
C ALA A 188 33.33 -39.21 14.25
N SER A 189 32.06 -38.99 13.91
CA SER A 189 31.45 -39.38 12.63
C SER A 189 32.04 -38.61 11.45
N ILE A 190 32.16 -37.27 11.55
CA ILE A 190 32.72 -36.45 10.47
C ILE A 190 34.22 -36.74 10.32
N LYS A 191 34.96 -36.86 11.42
CA LYS A 191 36.38 -37.23 11.39
C LYS A 191 36.62 -38.58 10.72
N TYR A 192 35.78 -39.57 11.02
CA TYR A 192 35.83 -40.88 10.37
C TYR A 192 35.57 -40.77 8.86
N ALA A 193 34.52 -40.03 8.46
CA ALA A 193 34.19 -39.82 7.05
C ALA A 193 35.32 -39.13 6.28
N CYS A 194 35.92 -38.07 6.84
CA CYS A 194 37.07 -37.40 6.23
C CYS A 194 38.26 -38.35 6.07
N LEU A 195 38.59 -39.14 7.10
CA LEU A 195 39.69 -40.11 7.04
C LEU A 195 39.45 -41.21 6.00
N ALA A 196 38.22 -41.74 5.93
CA ALA A 196 37.83 -42.77 4.98
C ALA A 196 37.89 -42.28 3.54
N PHE A 197 37.32 -41.10 3.26
CA PHE A 197 37.30 -40.54 1.91
C PHE A 197 38.68 -40.11 1.42
N LEU A 198 39.48 -39.45 2.28
CA LEU A 198 40.80 -38.96 1.89
C LEU A 198 41.84 -40.07 1.79
N GLY A 199 41.72 -41.14 2.58
CA GLY A 199 42.63 -42.30 2.56
C GLY A 199 44.11 -41.88 2.51
N PRO A 200 44.89 -42.27 1.48
CA PRO A 200 46.32 -41.97 1.38
C PRO A 200 46.64 -40.50 1.11
N PHE A 201 45.66 -39.68 0.72
CA PHE A 201 45.86 -38.24 0.45
C PHE A 201 45.93 -37.40 1.74
N GLY A 202 45.36 -37.90 2.84
CA GLY A 202 45.34 -37.20 4.13
C GLY A 202 44.67 -35.82 4.10
N VAL A 203 44.72 -35.11 5.23
CA VAL A 203 44.09 -33.78 5.39
C VAL A 203 44.77 -32.71 4.53
N GLU A 204 46.09 -32.82 4.30
CA GLU A 204 46.83 -31.92 3.41
C GLU A 204 46.35 -32.00 1.94
N GLY A 205 45.93 -33.21 1.51
CA GLY A 205 45.31 -33.40 0.20
C GLY A 205 43.96 -32.68 0.09
N ALA A 206 43.20 -32.57 1.18
CA ALA A 206 41.93 -31.85 1.19
C ALA A 206 42.10 -30.32 1.08
N LEU A 207 43.17 -29.75 1.62
CA LEU A 207 43.42 -28.29 1.59
C LEU A 207 43.80 -27.78 0.20
N SER A 208 44.42 -28.63 -0.62
CA SER A 208 45.05 -28.26 -1.89
C SER A 208 44.34 -28.80 -3.14
N ASN A 209 43.47 -29.81 -3.01
CA ASN A 209 42.82 -30.46 -4.13
C ASN A 209 41.41 -29.88 -4.43
N ARG A 210 41.28 -29.23 -5.60
CA ARG A 210 40.03 -28.64 -6.10
C ARG A 210 38.88 -29.62 -6.39
N PHE A 211 39.17 -30.90 -6.49
CA PHE A 211 38.15 -31.95 -6.65
C PHE A 211 37.62 -32.47 -5.31
N ILE A 212 38.31 -32.18 -4.21
CA ILE A 212 37.96 -32.63 -2.86
C ILE A 212 37.30 -31.49 -2.08
N SER A 213 37.89 -30.29 -2.11
CA SER A 213 37.41 -29.13 -1.35
C SER A 213 37.43 -27.85 -2.21
N PRO A 214 36.54 -27.69 -3.21
CA PRO A 214 36.49 -26.49 -4.04
C PRO A 214 36.29 -25.17 -3.25
N ALA A 215 35.65 -25.24 -2.08
CA ALA A 215 35.43 -24.08 -1.21
C ALA A 215 36.58 -23.81 -0.21
N SER A 216 37.70 -24.55 -0.26
CA SER A 216 38.86 -24.32 0.63
C SER A 216 39.38 -22.87 0.52
N ILE A 217 39.59 -22.22 1.65
CA ILE A 217 40.17 -20.86 1.74
C ILE A 217 41.67 -20.87 2.06
N ASP A 218 42.28 -22.04 2.16
CA ASP A 218 43.70 -22.17 2.48
C ASP A 218 44.60 -21.59 1.36
N MET A 219 45.71 -20.98 1.73
CA MET A 219 46.65 -20.34 0.79
C MET A 219 47.37 -21.37 -0.11
N SER A 220 47.39 -22.64 0.27
CA SER A 220 47.90 -23.74 -0.56
C SER A 220 46.99 -24.11 -1.74
N MET A 221 45.73 -23.66 -1.71
CA MET A 221 44.76 -23.91 -2.77
C MET A 221 45.06 -23.06 -4.00
N LYS A 222 45.26 -23.72 -5.16
CA LYS A 222 45.38 -23.01 -6.44
C LYS A 222 44.04 -22.34 -6.79
N PRO A 223 44.03 -21.18 -7.48
CA PRO A 223 42.80 -20.51 -7.88
C PRO A 223 41.90 -21.48 -8.65
N VAL A 224 40.67 -21.64 -8.14
CA VAL A 224 39.66 -22.54 -8.69
C VAL A 224 38.82 -21.75 -9.67
N SER A 225 38.93 -22.07 -10.96
CA SER A 225 38.14 -21.42 -12.02
C SER A 225 36.82 -22.14 -12.25
N PHE A 226 35.74 -21.39 -12.47
CA PHE A 226 34.41 -21.85 -12.89
C PHE A 226 34.00 -21.33 -14.28
N LYS A 227 34.94 -20.85 -15.09
CA LYS A 227 34.69 -20.49 -16.51
C LYS A 227 34.27 -21.72 -17.33
N GLY A 228 33.24 -21.58 -18.15
CA GLY A 228 32.67 -22.67 -18.97
C GLY A 228 31.83 -23.68 -18.19
N TRP A 229 31.40 -23.32 -16.98
CA TRP A 229 30.65 -24.22 -16.10
C TRP A 229 29.13 -24.21 -16.42
N PRO A 230 28.44 -25.36 -16.31
CA PRO A 230 27.01 -25.47 -16.59
C PRO A 230 26.11 -24.60 -15.71
N ARG A 231 24.87 -24.39 -16.15
CA ARG A 231 23.86 -23.66 -15.35
C ARG A 231 23.68 -24.35 -14.01
N THR A 232 23.84 -23.63 -12.89
CA THR A 232 23.87 -24.25 -11.56
C THR A 232 22.83 -23.63 -10.60
N PHE A 233 22.10 -24.48 -9.88
CA PHE A 233 21.22 -24.10 -8.78
C PHE A 233 21.77 -24.65 -7.46
N VAL A 234 21.91 -23.79 -6.45
CA VAL A 234 22.49 -24.14 -5.15
C VAL A 234 21.48 -23.84 -4.03
N VAL A 235 21.09 -24.88 -3.29
CA VAL A 235 20.22 -24.80 -2.10
C VAL A 235 21.06 -24.90 -0.83
N VAL A 236 20.69 -24.10 0.18
CA VAL A 236 21.24 -24.20 1.53
C VAL A 236 20.18 -23.89 2.58
N GLY A 237 20.29 -24.52 3.76
CA GLY A 237 19.46 -24.18 4.91
C GLY A 237 20.00 -22.99 5.70
N GLU A 238 19.13 -22.12 6.22
CA GLU A 238 19.57 -21.00 7.08
C GLU A 238 20.13 -21.51 8.43
N ALA A 239 19.60 -22.62 8.95
CA ALA A 239 20.00 -23.23 10.21
C ALA A 239 21.04 -24.37 10.04
N GLU A 240 21.71 -24.44 8.89
CA GLU A 240 22.67 -25.49 8.52
C GLU A 240 24.13 -25.13 8.87
N LEU A 241 24.95 -26.12 9.29
CA LEU A 241 26.38 -25.91 9.60
C LEU A 241 27.21 -25.57 8.35
N LEU A 242 26.90 -26.15 7.19
CA LEU A 242 27.68 -26.00 5.96
C LEU A 242 27.41 -24.67 5.24
N ARG A 243 26.55 -23.80 5.77
CA ARG A 243 26.12 -22.56 5.10
C ARG A 243 27.28 -21.68 4.64
N ASP A 244 28.28 -21.44 5.49
CA ASP A 244 29.37 -20.52 5.15
C ASP A 244 30.34 -21.08 4.10
N GLN A 245 30.61 -22.40 4.09
CA GLN A 245 31.40 -23.00 3.01
C GLN A 245 30.66 -22.99 1.66
N ILE A 246 29.32 -23.12 1.68
CA ILE A 246 28.49 -22.99 0.49
C ILE A 246 28.50 -21.54 -0.01
N ARG A 247 28.42 -20.55 0.87
CA ARG A 247 28.58 -19.13 0.50
C ARG A 247 29.95 -18.84 -0.10
N THR A 248 31.02 -19.42 0.45
CA THR A 248 32.36 -19.32 -0.14
C THR A 248 32.41 -19.93 -1.53
N LEU A 249 31.78 -21.10 -1.75
CA LEU A 249 31.68 -21.72 -3.07
C LEU A 249 30.93 -20.80 -4.06
N VAL A 250 29.74 -20.33 -3.69
CA VAL A 250 28.89 -19.46 -4.51
C VAL A 250 29.61 -18.15 -4.85
N GLY A 251 30.34 -17.57 -3.90
CA GLY A 251 31.17 -16.38 -4.15
C GLY A 251 32.27 -16.63 -5.18
N LYS A 252 32.94 -17.80 -5.13
CA LYS A 252 33.94 -18.18 -6.15
C LYS A 252 33.29 -18.45 -7.52
N MET A 253 32.12 -19.08 -7.55
CA MET A 253 31.39 -19.34 -8.80
C MET A 253 30.89 -18.04 -9.44
N GLY A 254 30.28 -17.14 -8.66
CA GLY A 254 29.77 -15.85 -9.13
C GLY A 254 30.86 -14.97 -9.73
N ALA A 255 32.05 -14.92 -9.10
CA ALA A 255 33.18 -14.14 -9.61
C ALA A 255 33.63 -14.55 -11.03
N ASP A 256 33.53 -15.83 -11.39
CA ASP A 256 33.95 -16.34 -12.70
C ASP A 256 32.80 -16.43 -13.71
N MET A 257 31.56 -16.62 -13.24
CA MET A 257 30.38 -16.80 -14.10
C MET A 257 29.75 -15.47 -14.54
N GLU A 258 29.88 -14.39 -13.76
CA GLU A 258 29.33 -13.06 -14.12
C GLU A 258 30.16 -12.33 -15.19
N GLU A 259 31.42 -12.70 -15.40
CA GLU A 259 32.34 -12.03 -16.34
C GLU A 259 32.13 -12.40 -17.83
N GLY A 260 31.13 -13.22 -18.20
CA GLY A 260 31.05 -13.71 -19.59
C GLY A 260 29.73 -14.21 -20.17
N TYR A 261 28.66 -14.48 -19.42
CA TYR A 261 27.40 -15.01 -19.97
C TYR A 261 26.15 -14.58 -19.16
N ALA A 262 24.97 -14.72 -19.77
CA ALA A 262 23.68 -14.09 -19.41
C ALA A 262 23.20 -14.24 -17.95
N ALA A 263 22.43 -13.24 -17.49
CA ALA A 263 21.74 -13.24 -16.19
C ALA A 263 20.88 -14.51 -16.03
N GLY A 264 21.14 -15.30 -14.97
CA GLY A 264 20.39 -16.55 -14.67
C GLY A 264 21.20 -17.85 -14.73
N GLN A 265 22.52 -17.78 -14.99
CA GLN A 265 23.41 -18.96 -15.04
C GLN A 265 23.66 -19.61 -13.66
N LEU A 266 23.79 -18.82 -12.59
CA LEU A 266 23.94 -19.28 -11.20
C LEU A 266 22.75 -18.79 -10.37
N LYS A 267 22.04 -19.70 -9.71
CA LYS A 267 20.95 -19.38 -8.78
C LYS A 267 21.29 -19.91 -7.40
N TYR A 268 21.25 -19.04 -6.40
CA TYR A 268 21.47 -19.38 -4.99
C TYR A 268 20.17 -19.17 -4.21
N TYR A 269 19.76 -20.18 -3.46
CA TYR A 269 18.53 -20.20 -2.67
C TYR A 269 18.82 -20.60 -1.22
N GLU A 270 18.59 -19.67 -0.30
CA GLU A 270 18.66 -19.92 1.15
C GLU A 270 17.24 -20.17 1.68
N SER A 271 17.00 -21.37 2.21
CA SER A 271 15.70 -21.75 2.78
C SER A 271 15.65 -21.37 4.28
N PRO A 272 14.65 -20.59 4.73
CA PRO A 272 14.58 -20.13 6.11
C PRO A 272 14.37 -21.30 7.08
N ASP A 273 14.88 -21.19 8.31
CA ASP A 273 14.74 -22.17 9.40
C ASP A 273 15.06 -23.64 9.04
N SER A 274 15.77 -23.87 7.94
CA SER A 274 16.03 -25.20 7.40
C SER A 274 17.40 -25.72 7.81
N VAL A 275 17.45 -26.99 8.21
CA VAL A 275 18.67 -27.70 8.62
C VAL A 275 19.39 -28.30 7.41
N HIS A 276 20.56 -28.92 7.61
CA HIS A 276 21.27 -29.60 6.53
C HIS A 276 20.35 -30.58 5.80
N ASP A 277 20.36 -30.54 4.47
CA ASP A 277 19.70 -31.56 3.64
C ASP A 277 18.22 -31.82 3.98
N PHE A 278 17.52 -30.75 4.38
CA PHE A 278 16.13 -30.79 4.85
C PHE A 278 15.14 -31.37 3.83
N LEU A 279 15.48 -31.38 2.54
CA LEU A 279 14.65 -31.93 1.46
C LEU A 279 14.41 -33.44 1.59
N VAL A 280 15.29 -34.14 2.30
CA VAL A 280 15.17 -35.57 2.62
C VAL A 280 14.01 -35.85 3.59
N PHE A 281 13.64 -34.89 4.44
CA PHE A 281 12.66 -35.07 5.51
C PHE A 281 11.25 -34.67 5.08
N PRO A 282 10.31 -35.62 4.91
CA PRO A 282 8.95 -35.30 4.46
C PRO A 282 8.14 -34.45 5.45
N PHE A 283 8.57 -34.35 6.71
CA PHE A 283 7.92 -33.54 7.74
C PHE A 283 8.35 -32.07 7.74
N HIS A 284 9.40 -31.69 6.99
CA HIS A 284 9.98 -30.34 7.00
C HIS A 284 9.24 -29.41 6.03
N GLU A 285 7.94 -29.25 6.27
CA GLU A 285 7.03 -28.40 5.49
C GLU A 285 6.70 -27.10 6.25
N PRO A 286 6.59 -25.95 5.56
CA PRO A 286 6.45 -25.78 4.11
C PRO A 286 7.76 -25.59 3.31
N GLU A 287 8.91 -25.48 3.98
CA GLU A 287 10.19 -25.11 3.37
C GLU A 287 10.63 -26.10 2.28
N ARG A 288 10.39 -27.41 2.50
CA ARG A 288 10.67 -28.48 1.54
C ARG A 288 9.88 -28.31 0.25
N THR A 289 8.56 -28.23 0.31
CA THR A 289 7.71 -28.05 -0.89
C THR A 289 8.04 -26.74 -1.62
N GLN A 290 8.30 -25.65 -0.90
CA GLN A 290 8.67 -24.36 -1.52
C GLN A 290 9.98 -24.47 -2.31
N THR A 291 10.98 -25.14 -1.74
CA THR A 291 12.27 -25.33 -2.39
C THR A 291 12.14 -26.18 -3.66
N PHE A 292 11.33 -27.26 -3.65
CA PHE A 292 11.07 -28.02 -4.87
C PHE A 292 10.35 -27.21 -5.95
N LYS A 293 9.43 -26.32 -5.57
CA LYS A 293 8.76 -25.40 -6.52
C LYS A 293 9.75 -24.42 -7.16
N GLU A 294 10.69 -23.88 -6.38
CA GLU A 294 11.76 -23.01 -6.90
C GLU A 294 12.70 -23.76 -7.85
N ILE A 295 13.04 -25.01 -7.53
CA ILE A 295 13.81 -25.88 -8.42
C ILE A 295 13.02 -26.13 -9.72
N ALA A 296 11.74 -26.47 -9.63
CA ALA A 296 10.88 -26.71 -10.80
C ALA A 296 10.76 -25.48 -11.71
N TYR A 297 10.60 -24.29 -11.12
CA TYR A 297 10.60 -23.02 -11.84
C TYR A 297 11.94 -22.76 -12.56
N TRP A 298 13.05 -23.06 -11.89
CA TRP A 298 14.37 -22.90 -12.50
C TRP A 298 14.60 -23.88 -13.63
N VAL A 299 14.26 -25.17 -13.46
CA VAL A 299 14.43 -26.22 -14.49
C VAL A 299 13.59 -25.94 -15.75
N SER A 300 12.41 -25.35 -15.59
CA SER A 300 11.49 -25.01 -16.71
C SER A 300 11.89 -23.74 -17.47
N THR A 301 12.56 -22.79 -16.83
CA THR A 301 13.01 -21.55 -17.47
C THR A 301 14.34 -21.78 -18.20
N GLU A 302 14.31 -22.13 -19.49
CA GLU A 302 15.53 -22.18 -20.32
C GLU A 302 15.87 -20.81 -20.92
N LEU A 303 17.16 -20.45 -20.87
CA LEU A 303 17.72 -19.29 -21.58
C LEU A 303 17.80 -19.61 -23.08
N LEU A 304 16.93 -19.00 -23.89
CA LEU A 304 17.05 -19.01 -25.34
C LEU A 304 18.40 -18.36 -25.74
N PRO A 305 19.20 -18.96 -26.63
CA PRO A 305 20.38 -18.31 -27.18
C PRO A 305 19.98 -17.21 -28.18
N ASP A 306 20.41 -15.98 -27.90
CA ASP A 306 20.28 -14.82 -28.79
C ASP A 306 20.75 -15.15 -30.21
N THR A 307 19.81 -15.16 -31.16
CA THR A 307 20.12 -15.06 -32.59
C THR A 307 19.36 -13.88 -33.19
N ASP A 308 20.17 -12.88 -33.55
CA ASP A 308 20.01 -11.81 -34.52
C ASP A 308 18.62 -11.22 -34.83
N ASP A 309 18.55 -9.91 -34.60
CA ASP A 309 17.69 -8.93 -35.27
C ASP A 309 17.53 -9.21 -36.77
N SER A 310 16.31 -9.55 -37.22
CA SER A 310 15.61 -8.84 -38.31
C SER A 310 14.31 -9.52 -38.76
N MET A 311 13.30 -8.68 -38.98
CA MET A 311 12.14 -8.81 -39.87
C MET A 311 10.74 -8.87 -39.25
N ASP A 312 9.92 -8.04 -39.89
CA ASP A 312 8.54 -7.62 -39.70
C ASP A 312 7.48 -8.72 -39.92
N ASP A 313 6.30 -8.43 -39.35
CA ASP A 313 4.94 -8.79 -39.80
C ASP A 313 4.39 -10.24 -39.61
N ARG A 314 3.40 -10.29 -38.70
CA ARG A 314 2.02 -10.81 -38.85
C ARG A 314 1.68 -12.29 -38.70
N ASP A 315 0.60 -12.46 -37.92
CA ASP A 315 -0.46 -13.48 -38.01
C ASP A 315 -0.05 -14.95 -37.94
N ALA A 316 0.12 -15.45 -36.72
CA ALA A 316 -0.30 -16.79 -36.34
C ALA A 316 -0.49 -16.91 -34.82
N VAL A 317 -1.46 -16.18 -34.24
CA VAL A 317 -2.05 -16.59 -32.96
C VAL A 317 -3.05 -17.69 -33.29
N ARG A 318 -2.62 -18.95 -33.11
CA ARG A 318 -3.55 -20.03 -32.82
C ARG A 318 -3.74 -19.99 -31.31
N ASP A 319 -4.94 -19.63 -30.90
CA ASP A 319 -5.42 -19.78 -29.53
C ASP A 319 -5.11 -21.22 -29.07
N ILE A 320 -4.20 -21.34 -28.11
CA ILE A 320 -4.15 -22.49 -27.21
C ILE A 320 -4.66 -21.92 -25.90
N ASP A 321 -5.93 -22.20 -25.62
CA ASP A 321 -6.59 -21.89 -24.38
C ASP A 321 -5.73 -22.42 -23.22
N GLU A 322 -5.26 -21.52 -22.35
CA GLU A 322 -4.76 -21.90 -21.03
C GLU A 322 -5.98 -22.32 -20.19
N GLU A 323 -6.23 -23.62 -20.15
CA GLU A 323 -7.07 -24.25 -19.13
C GLU A 323 -6.38 -24.12 -17.77
N GLU A 324 -6.73 -23.09 -17.01
CA GLU A 324 -6.62 -23.10 -15.54
C GLU A 324 -8.01 -23.41 -14.95
N ASP A 325 -8.34 -24.70 -14.91
CA ASP A 325 -9.32 -25.27 -13.97
C ASP A 325 -8.59 -26.30 -13.11
N GLU A 326 -8.16 -25.92 -11.90
CA GLU A 326 -7.97 -26.86 -10.78
C GLU A 326 -8.64 -26.28 -9.53
N GLY A 327 -9.96 -26.10 -9.63
CA GLY A 327 -10.84 -26.46 -8.52
C GLY A 327 -11.38 -27.85 -8.81
N GLU A 328 -11.29 -28.79 -7.87
CA GLU A 328 -12.04 -30.04 -7.96
C GLU A 328 -13.54 -29.71 -8.14
N ASP A 329 -14.13 -30.13 -9.25
CA ASP A 329 -15.55 -29.94 -9.55
C ASP A 329 -16.40 -30.90 -8.69
N LEU A 330 -16.77 -30.44 -7.50
CA LEU A 330 -17.60 -31.16 -6.51
C LEU A 330 -19.05 -31.45 -6.98
N PHE A 331 -19.44 -31.07 -8.21
CA PHE A 331 -20.78 -31.29 -8.74
C PHE A 331 -20.80 -31.93 -10.15
N GLY A 332 -19.69 -32.53 -10.58
CA GLY A 332 -19.57 -33.26 -11.84
C GLY A 332 -20.24 -34.65 -11.85
N GLN A 333 -20.33 -35.26 -13.03
CA GLN A 333 -20.92 -36.60 -13.25
C GLN A 333 -20.13 -37.75 -12.59
N GLU A 334 -18.95 -37.47 -12.03
CA GLU A 334 -18.06 -38.42 -11.34
C GLU A 334 -18.31 -38.50 -9.81
N MET A 335 -19.29 -37.75 -9.28
CA MET A 335 -19.68 -37.78 -7.86
C MET A 335 -20.04 -39.19 -7.33
N GLU A 336 -20.49 -40.10 -8.21
CA GLU A 336 -20.84 -41.48 -7.82
C GLU A 336 -19.61 -42.38 -7.58
N ASP A 337 -18.44 -42.03 -8.13
CA ASP A 337 -17.21 -42.81 -7.99
C ASP A 337 -16.51 -42.59 -6.63
N ASP A 338 -16.69 -41.41 -6.01
CA ASP A 338 -16.21 -41.10 -4.65
C ASP A 338 -16.91 -41.91 -3.55
N TYR A 339 -18.08 -42.48 -3.84
CA TYR A 339 -18.81 -43.37 -2.93
C TYR A 339 -18.50 -44.86 -3.16
N ALA A 340 -17.60 -45.18 -4.11
CA ALA A 340 -17.15 -46.55 -4.34
C ALA A 340 -16.22 -47.01 -3.20
N LYS A 341 -16.49 -48.20 -2.66
CA LYS A 341 -15.69 -48.78 -1.57
C LYS A 341 -14.28 -49.11 -2.06
N HIS A 342 -13.28 -48.44 -1.48
CA HIS A 342 -11.87 -48.66 -1.75
C HIS A 342 -11.27 -49.60 -0.68
N ASP A 343 -11.21 -50.90 -0.96
CA ASP A 343 -10.81 -51.97 -0.01
C ASP A 343 -9.38 -51.83 0.58
N MET A 344 -8.56 -50.92 0.04
CA MET A 344 -7.20 -50.63 0.53
C MET A 344 -7.11 -49.46 1.53
N LEU A 345 -8.08 -48.53 1.49
CA LEU A 345 -8.11 -47.34 2.38
C LEU A 345 -9.05 -47.55 3.59
N ASP A 346 -10.02 -48.46 3.46
CA ASP A 346 -10.95 -48.86 4.52
C ASP A 346 -10.36 -49.89 5.51
N ASN A 347 -9.06 -50.19 5.43
CA ASN A 347 -8.35 -51.03 6.39
C ASN A 347 -7.47 -50.15 7.29
N TYR A 348 -7.85 -50.05 8.56
CA TYR A 348 -7.00 -49.44 9.59
C TYR A 348 -5.72 -50.26 9.78
N SER A 349 -4.56 -49.61 9.78
CA SER A 349 -3.27 -50.25 10.07
C SER A 349 -3.07 -50.44 11.58
N ASP A 350 -2.85 -51.69 12.00
CA ASP A 350 -2.78 -52.20 13.38
C ASP A 350 -1.58 -51.75 14.25
N THR A 351 -0.72 -50.83 13.81
CA THR A 351 0.52 -50.53 14.53
C THR A 351 0.35 -49.40 15.55
N GLY A 352 -0.32 -49.71 16.67
CA GLY A 352 -0.35 -48.83 17.84
C GLY A 352 -1.34 -49.19 18.94
N VAL A 353 -2.18 -50.22 18.77
CA VAL A 353 -3.12 -50.67 19.79
C VAL A 353 -2.69 -52.06 20.27
N ASN A 354 -2.35 -52.16 21.54
CA ASN A 354 -2.03 -53.42 22.19
C ASN A 354 -3.34 -54.12 22.58
N ASP A 355 -3.90 -54.92 21.67
CA ASP A 355 -5.18 -55.64 21.82
C ASP A 355 -5.03 -57.12 22.20
N ASP A 356 -3.86 -57.55 22.71
CA ASP A 356 -3.62 -58.93 23.18
C ASP A 356 -3.95 -59.17 24.68
N GLU A 357 -4.91 -58.43 25.24
CA GLU A 357 -5.57 -58.81 26.51
C GLU A 357 -7.07 -59.01 26.29
N ASP A 358 -7.47 -60.27 26.08
CA ASP A 358 -8.87 -60.68 26.19
C ASP A 358 -9.38 -60.40 27.61
N PHE A 359 -10.01 -59.23 27.81
CA PHE A 359 -10.81 -59.00 29.00
C PHE A 359 -12.15 -59.71 28.84
N ASP A 360 -12.35 -60.75 29.64
CA ASP A 360 -13.64 -61.44 29.77
C ASP A 360 -14.80 -60.43 29.86
N GLN A 361 -15.86 -60.66 29.09
CA GLN A 361 -17.03 -59.79 29.03
C GLN A 361 -17.54 -59.45 30.45
N MET A 362 -17.36 -58.20 30.84
CA MET A 362 -17.84 -57.69 32.12
C MET A 362 -19.36 -57.85 32.18
N SER A 363 -19.85 -58.64 33.14
CA SER A 363 -21.28 -58.89 33.31
C SER A 363 -22.06 -57.58 33.45
N ALA A 364 -23.33 -57.57 33.03
CA ALA A 364 -24.18 -56.38 33.08
C ALA A 364 -24.28 -55.74 34.49
N GLN A 365 -23.99 -56.50 35.55
CA GLN A 365 -23.87 -55.98 36.92
C GLN A 365 -22.55 -55.23 37.16
N ALA A 366 -21.43 -55.71 36.64
CA ALA A 366 -20.13 -55.04 36.75
C ALA A 366 -20.11 -53.70 36.00
N ARG A 367 -20.73 -53.64 34.82
CA ARG A 367 -20.85 -52.41 34.03
C ARG A 367 -21.69 -51.34 34.72
N ARG A 368 -22.82 -51.73 35.32
CA ARG A 368 -23.68 -50.82 36.10
C ARG A 368 -23.00 -50.34 37.39
N ALA A 369 -22.15 -51.17 38.00
CA ALA A 369 -21.36 -50.79 39.17
C ALA A 369 -20.24 -49.79 38.82
N ALA A 370 -19.61 -49.95 37.65
CA ALA A 370 -18.59 -49.03 37.15
C ALA A 370 -19.19 -47.65 36.78
N GLU A 371 -20.35 -47.63 36.12
CA GLU A 371 -21.10 -46.40 35.86
C GLU A 371 -21.56 -45.70 37.15
N ALA A 372 -22.03 -46.46 38.13
CA ALA A 372 -22.39 -45.91 39.44
C ALA A 372 -21.17 -45.34 40.19
N LYS A 373 -19.97 -45.91 39.99
CA LYS A 373 -18.73 -45.43 40.60
C LYS A 373 -18.22 -44.14 39.92
N MET A 374 -18.30 -44.04 38.60
CA MET A 374 -18.01 -42.79 37.86
C MET A 374 -19.02 -41.69 38.21
N ALA A 375 -20.31 -42.01 38.25
CA ALA A 375 -21.35 -41.07 38.66
C ALA A 375 -21.23 -40.63 40.13
N ARG A 376 -20.60 -41.44 41.00
CA ARG A 376 -20.31 -41.08 42.39
C ARG A 376 -19.09 -40.14 42.49
N ARG A 377 -18.07 -40.34 41.66
CA ARG A 377 -16.91 -39.45 41.54
C ARG A 377 -17.32 -38.07 41.02
N ASP A 378 -18.09 -38.02 39.93
CA ASP A 378 -18.54 -36.76 39.33
C ASP A 378 -19.50 -35.99 40.26
N ARG A 379 -20.21 -36.71 41.14
CA ARG A 379 -21.06 -36.14 42.20
C ARG A 379 -20.26 -35.64 43.41
N LEU A 380 -19.08 -36.19 43.67
CA LEU A 380 -18.13 -35.71 44.69
C LEU A 380 -17.41 -34.45 44.22
N GLU A 381 -17.02 -34.37 42.94
CA GLU A 381 -16.38 -33.18 42.36
C GLU A 381 -17.33 -31.98 42.24
N ARG A 382 -18.63 -32.21 41.98
CA ARG A 382 -19.67 -31.16 42.02
C ARG A 382 -20.07 -30.69 43.43
N GLY A 383 -19.47 -31.24 44.49
CA GLY A 383 -19.86 -31.04 45.89
C GLY A 383 -19.09 -29.97 46.68
N GLY A 384 -18.20 -29.20 46.04
CA GLY A 384 -17.45 -28.12 46.69
C GLY A 384 -18.13 -26.76 46.56
N ARG A 385 -19.07 -26.46 47.48
CA ARG A 385 -19.71 -25.15 47.77
C ARG A 385 -21.00 -24.78 46.98
N ARG A 386 -22.09 -25.25 47.58
CA ARG A 386 -23.49 -24.76 47.59
C ARG A 386 -23.61 -23.22 47.76
N GLY A 387 -24.69 -22.55 47.36
CA GLY A 387 -25.96 -23.04 46.80
C GLY A 387 -27.07 -21.98 46.73
N ALA A 388 -28.27 -22.48 46.38
CA ALA A 388 -29.60 -21.88 46.49
C ALA A 388 -30.07 -20.89 45.41
N ARG A 389 -30.50 -21.43 44.25
CA ARG A 389 -31.86 -21.26 43.67
C ARG A 389 -31.88 -21.78 42.24
N ALA A 390 -32.78 -22.73 41.99
CA ALA A 390 -33.35 -23.17 40.70
C ALA A 390 -33.24 -24.69 40.48
N GLN A 391 -34.02 -25.45 41.25
CA GLN A 391 -34.55 -26.74 40.79
C GLN A 391 -36.04 -26.76 41.13
N ALA A 392 -36.83 -26.29 40.19
CA ALA A 392 -38.24 -26.61 40.09
C ALA A 392 -38.59 -26.65 38.59
N ARG A 393 -39.23 -27.76 38.20
CA ARG A 393 -39.78 -28.12 36.87
C ARG A 393 -38.74 -28.83 35.98
N SER A 394 -38.95 -30.06 35.51
CA SER A 394 -40.15 -30.85 35.16
C SER A 394 -39.83 -32.35 35.32
N HIS A 395 -40.72 -33.31 35.59
CA HIS A 395 -42.01 -33.59 34.96
C HIS A 395 -42.86 -34.56 35.82
N ALA A 396 -44.15 -34.67 35.49
CA ALA A 396 -45.28 -35.25 36.27
C ALA A 396 -45.26 -36.80 36.47
N PRO A 397 -46.14 -37.38 37.32
CA PRO A 397 -47.50 -37.77 36.88
C PRO A 397 -48.64 -37.78 37.94
N SER A 398 -49.81 -38.18 37.45
CA SER A 398 -51.19 -38.34 37.95
C SER A 398 -51.46 -39.11 39.26
N PHE A 399 -52.44 -38.65 40.04
CA PHE A 399 -53.39 -39.50 40.77
C PHE A 399 -54.67 -38.72 41.14
N PHE A 400 -55.82 -39.17 40.64
CA PHE A 400 -57.14 -38.93 41.22
C PHE A 400 -57.19 -39.65 42.57
N ASP A 401 -57.74 -39.04 43.61
CA ASP A 401 -58.85 -39.56 44.43
C ASP A 401 -58.86 -38.97 45.85
N SER A 402 -60.09 -38.77 46.34
CA SER A 402 -60.60 -38.77 47.71
C SER A 402 -60.02 -37.85 48.81
N ASP A 403 -60.95 -37.01 49.28
CA ASP A 403 -61.47 -36.93 50.65
C ASP A 403 -60.64 -36.42 51.84
N ASP A 404 -61.32 -35.49 52.52
CA ASP A 404 -61.53 -35.37 53.96
C ASP A 404 -60.73 -34.37 54.81
N ALA A 405 -61.56 -33.55 55.48
CA ALA A 405 -61.51 -33.04 56.85
C ALA A 405 -60.65 -31.80 57.15
N GLU A 406 -61.33 -30.63 57.14
CA GLU A 406 -61.62 -29.71 58.27
C GLU A 406 -60.57 -29.42 59.38
N PRO A 407 -60.63 -28.28 60.13
CA PRO A 407 -61.82 -27.44 60.39
C PRO A 407 -61.65 -25.90 60.37
N GLU A 408 -62.81 -25.23 60.33
CA GLU A 408 -63.25 -24.03 61.07
C GLU A 408 -62.40 -22.73 61.03
N ASP A 409 -62.95 -21.65 60.45
CA ASP A 409 -63.62 -20.60 61.25
C ASP A 409 -64.41 -19.60 60.37
N GLU A 410 -65.42 -19.02 60.98
CA GLU A 410 -66.69 -18.46 60.48
C GLU A 410 -66.63 -17.13 59.70
N GLY A 411 -67.65 -16.86 58.87
CA GLY A 411 -67.85 -15.54 58.26
C GLY A 411 -68.90 -15.46 57.13
N ASP A 412 -70.14 -15.85 57.45
CA ASP A 412 -71.41 -15.82 56.71
C ASP A 412 -71.68 -14.73 55.63
N GLY A 413 -72.31 -15.16 54.51
CA GLY A 413 -73.60 -14.57 54.10
C GLY A 413 -73.74 -13.84 52.75
N GLY A 414 -74.19 -14.55 51.70
CA GLY A 414 -75.42 -14.11 50.98
C GLY A 414 -75.38 -13.69 49.50
N LEU A 415 -75.63 -14.68 48.62
CA LEU A 415 -76.68 -14.71 47.57
C LEU A 415 -76.62 -13.83 46.29
N LEU A 416 -76.29 -14.52 45.19
CA LEU A 416 -76.91 -14.55 43.85
C LEU A 416 -77.97 -13.49 43.44
N SER A 417 -77.64 -12.70 42.40
CA SER A 417 -78.52 -12.23 41.28
C SER A 417 -77.61 -11.39 40.35
N GLY A 418 -77.44 -11.57 39.05
CA GLY A 418 -78.38 -11.77 37.95
C GLY A 418 -78.00 -10.78 36.82
N MET A 419 -78.01 -11.24 35.55
CA MET A 419 -77.97 -10.45 34.29
C MET A 419 -76.62 -9.79 33.89
N LYS A 420 -76.11 -9.82 32.65
CA LYS A 420 -76.65 -10.09 31.30
C LYS A 420 -75.53 -10.51 30.32
N ARG A 421 -75.96 -11.26 29.29
CA ARG A 421 -75.27 -11.74 28.05
C ARG A 421 -74.58 -10.61 27.27
N ARG A 422 -73.39 -10.84 26.65
CA ARG A 422 -73.17 -11.21 25.21
C ARG A 422 -74.08 -10.40 24.27
N THR A 423 -73.64 -9.66 23.24
CA THR A 423 -72.78 -10.05 22.11
C THR A 423 -72.54 -8.85 21.16
N ARG A 424 -71.31 -8.73 20.64
CA ARG A 424 -70.88 -8.60 19.21
C ARG A 424 -71.32 -7.42 18.29
N ARG A 425 -70.27 -6.78 17.71
CA ARG A 425 -70.07 -6.18 16.35
C ARG A 425 -70.84 -4.91 15.97
N GLN A 426 -70.11 -3.86 15.56
CA GLN A 426 -70.31 -3.18 14.26
C GLN A 426 -69.07 -2.37 13.83
N TYR A 427 -68.94 -2.21 12.51
CA TYR A 427 -67.85 -1.68 11.69
C TYR A 427 -67.81 -0.14 11.59
N ASP A 428 -66.65 0.37 11.14
CA ASP A 428 -66.38 1.60 10.35
C ASP A 428 -67.29 2.82 10.53
N GLU A 429 -66.73 3.89 11.10
CA GLU A 429 -66.90 5.24 10.55
C GLU A 429 -65.59 6.03 10.67
N ARG A 430 -65.13 6.53 9.51
CA ARG A 430 -64.11 7.57 9.39
C ARG A 430 -64.60 8.82 10.10
N ARG A 431 -63.71 9.52 10.81
CA ARG A 431 -63.97 10.88 11.30
C ARG A 431 -62.88 11.80 10.78
N ASP A 432 -63.28 12.66 9.85
CA ASP A 432 -62.48 13.74 9.29
C ASP A 432 -62.19 14.83 10.34
N LEU A 433 -61.18 15.62 9.99
CA LEU A 433 -60.49 16.67 10.73
C LEU A 433 -61.34 17.83 11.29
N ASP A 434 -60.69 18.51 12.23
CA ASP A 434 -60.90 19.86 12.78
C ASP A 434 -61.98 20.05 13.86
N ASP A 435 -61.53 20.12 15.11
CA ASP A 435 -61.85 21.23 16.01
C ASP A 435 -60.84 21.30 17.18
N MET A 436 -60.41 22.52 17.48
CA MET A 436 -59.53 22.93 18.57
C MET A 436 -60.00 22.41 19.94
N ASP A 437 -59.23 21.50 20.55
CA ASP A 437 -59.14 21.34 22.01
C ASP A 437 -57.92 20.48 22.36
N GLY A 438 -56.87 21.07 22.95
CA GLY A 438 -55.67 20.33 23.34
C GLY A 438 -54.46 21.13 23.82
N ILE A 439 -54.62 22.37 24.31
CA ILE A 439 -53.50 23.20 24.80
C ILE A 439 -53.04 22.80 26.24
N GLU A 440 -53.62 21.78 26.87
CA GLU A 440 -53.30 21.40 28.26
C GLU A 440 -52.27 20.27 28.45
N ASP A 441 -51.63 19.77 27.38
CA ASP A 441 -50.65 18.67 27.47
C ASP A 441 -49.18 19.09 27.17
N GLU A 442 -48.84 20.37 27.33
CA GLU A 442 -47.50 20.88 26.99
C GLU A 442 -46.60 21.13 28.22
N LEU A 443 -45.40 20.56 28.22
CA LEU A 443 -44.33 20.87 29.20
C LEU A 443 -43.44 22.00 28.64
N PRO A 444 -43.24 23.12 29.37
CA PRO A 444 -42.30 24.17 29.00
C PRO A 444 -40.85 23.68 29.05
N LEU A 445 -39.94 24.34 28.31
CA LEU A 445 -38.51 23.98 28.17
C LEU A 445 -37.80 23.71 29.50
N GLU A 446 -38.11 24.48 30.54
CA GLU A 446 -37.52 24.34 31.88
C GLU A 446 -37.98 23.07 32.61
N GLN A 447 -39.14 22.52 32.27
CA GLN A 447 -39.64 21.26 32.83
C GLN A 447 -39.15 20.03 32.05
N LEU A 448 -38.53 20.22 30.88
CA LEU A 448 -37.91 19.13 30.13
C LEU A 448 -36.59 18.68 30.76
N SER A 449 -35.88 19.56 31.49
CA SER A 449 -34.64 19.21 32.20
C SER A 449 -34.89 18.36 33.44
N ASP A 450 -36.09 18.42 34.03
CA ASP A 450 -36.48 17.60 35.16
C ASP A 450 -36.85 16.19 34.69
N ILE A 451 -35.84 15.33 34.52
CA ILE A 451 -36.02 13.93 34.11
C ILE A 451 -36.78 13.18 35.22
N LYS A 452 -38.10 12.98 35.03
CA LYS A 452 -38.96 12.27 36.01
C LYS A 452 -38.94 10.74 35.84
N ALA A 453 -38.31 10.22 34.80
CA ALA A 453 -38.20 8.78 34.52
C ALA A 453 -36.86 8.20 34.96
N LYS A 454 -36.74 6.86 34.96
CA LYS A 454 -35.52 6.15 35.40
C LYS A 454 -34.38 6.25 34.38
N SER A 455 -34.69 6.54 33.12
CA SER A 455 -33.72 6.69 32.04
C SER A 455 -34.16 7.77 31.04
N ILE A 456 -33.19 8.39 30.37
CA ILE A 456 -33.47 9.42 29.34
C ILE A 456 -34.26 8.80 28.16
N VAL A 457 -34.01 7.53 27.82
CA VAL A 457 -34.73 6.83 26.74
C VAL A 457 -36.22 6.71 27.05
N GLU A 458 -36.56 6.30 28.28
CA GLU A 458 -37.96 6.22 28.74
C GLU A 458 -38.58 7.62 28.86
N TRP A 459 -37.78 8.63 29.20
CA TRP A 459 -38.24 10.01 29.25
C TRP A 459 -38.63 10.55 27.87
N ILE A 460 -37.83 10.30 26.84
CA ILE A 460 -38.09 10.72 25.45
C ILE A 460 -39.26 9.92 24.85
N ALA A 461 -39.44 8.66 25.26
CA ALA A 461 -40.56 7.84 24.82
C ALA A 461 -41.93 8.35 25.30
N ASN A 462 -41.98 9.22 26.33
CA ASN A 462 -43.22 9.86 26.74
C ASN A 462 -43.73 10.81 25.65
N ASP A 463 -44.97 10.60 25.21
CA ASP A 463 -45.61 11.37 24.14
C ASP A 463 -45.58 12.89 24.37
N ARG A 464 -45.75 13.36 25.61
CA ARG A 464 -45.68 14.79 25.96
C ARG A 464 -44.29 15.37 25.72
N VAL A 465 -43.24 14.63 26.09
CA VAL A 465 -41.84 15.04 25.91
C VAL A 465 -41.48 15.00 24.42
N ARG A 466 -41.86 13.93 23.71
CA ARG A 466 -41.67 13.79 22.27
C ARG A 466 -42.28 14.96 21.48
N ARG A 467 -43.55 15.31 21.74
CA ARG A 467 -44.22 16.45 21.07
C ARG A 467 -43.51 17.78 21.33
N SER A 468 -43.03 17.99 22.56
CA SER A 468 -42.27 19.19 22.91
C SER A 468 -40.93 19.27 22.15
N ILE A 469 -40.19 18.15 22.04
CA ILE A 469 -38.95 18.05 21.25
C ILE A 469 -39.21 18.37 19.77
N VAL A 470 -40.27 17.79 19.18
CA VAL A 470 -40.69 18.06 17.79
C VAL A 470 -40.93 19.55 17.56
N LYS A 471 -41.70 20.19 18.45
CA LYS A 471 -42.03 21.64 18.37
C LYS A 471 -40.78 22.51 18.44
N HIS A 472 -39.91 22.26 19.41
CA HIS A 472 -38.71 23.06 19.62
C HIS A 472 -37.67 22.87 18.52
N PHE A 473 -37.51 21.65 18.01
CA PHE A 473 -36.60 21.40 16.89
C PHE A 473 -37.14 22.00 15.58
N ARG A 474 -38.46 21.95 15.35
CA ARG A 474 -39.09 22.65 14.21
C ARG A 474 -38.90 24.16 14.28
N GLN A 475 -39.08 24.74 15.47
CA GLN A 475 -38.82 26.15 15.71
C GLN A 475 -37.34 26.49 15.40
N PHE A 476 -36.40 25.66 15.84
CA PHE A 476 -34.98 25.85 15.56
C PHE A 476 -34.69 25.89 14.05
N LEU A 477 -35.18 24.94 13.27
CA LEU A 477 -34.97 24.91 11.81
C LEU A 477 -35.52 26.14 11.08
N MET A 478 -36.63 26.73 11.56
CA MET A 478 -37.29 27.86 10.90
C MET A 478 -36.81 29.23 11.40
N THR A 479 -36.31 29.34 12.63
CA THR A 479 -36.02 30.63 13.29
C THR A 479 -34.55 30.93 13.48
N TYR A 480 -33.66 29.94 13.35
CA TYR A 480 -32.24 30.16 13.55
C TYR A 480 -31.65 31.04 12.43
N VAL A 481 -31.02 32.14 12.84
CA VAL A 481 -30.31 33.09 11.98
C VAL A 481 -28.84 33.14 12.40
N ASP A 482 -27.97 33.33 11.42
CA ASP A 482 -26.53 33.51 11.65
C ASP A 482 -26.22 34.95 12.11
N ASP A 483 -24.95 35.21 12.46
CA ASP A 483 -24.44 36.55 12.84
C ASP A 483 -24.70 37.62 11.75
N HIS A 484 -24.90 37.21 10.49
CA HIS A 484 -25.20 38.05 9.34
C HIS A 484 -26.71 38.24 9.06
N GLY A 485 -27.59 37.71 9.92
CA GLY A 485 -29.05 37.84 9.80
C GLY A 485 -29.71 36.98 8.72
N ALA A 486 -28.96 36.09 8.06
CA ALA A 486 -29.49 35.15 7.08
C ALA A 486 -29.95 33.83 7.74
N SER A 487 -31.07 33.27 7.27
CA SER A 487 -31.58 31.97 7.75
C SER A 487 -30.75 30.82 7.17
N VAL A 488 -29.86 30.23 7.97
CA VAL A 488 -28.93 29.16 7.53
C VAL A 488 -29.68 27.90 7.09
N TYR A 489 -30.56 27.37 7.95
CA TYR A 489 -31.27 26.12 7.68
C TYR A 489 -32.35 26.25 6.61
N GLY A 490 -32.97 27.42 6.49
CA GLY A 490 -33.91 27.70 5.40
C GLY A 490 -33.24 27.61 4.02
N GLN A 491 -32.03 28.15 3.88
CA GLN A 491 -31.25 28.02 2.65
C GLN A 491 -30.77 26.58 2.41
N ARG A 492 -30.29 25.89 3.46
CA ARG A 492 -29.88 24.47 3.35
C ARG A 492 -31.03 23.55 2.93
N ILE A 493 -32.23 23.75 3.48
CA ILE A 493 -33.43 22.99 3.10
C ILE A 493 -33.80 23.25 1.63
N ARG A 494 -33.67 24.48 1.14
CA ARG A 494 -33.89 24.79 -0.28
C ARG A 494 -32.85 24.12 -1.19
N GLN A 495 -31.57 24.23 -0.84
CA GLN A 495 -30.49 23.56 -1.58
C GLN A 495 -30.65 22.04 -1.58
N LEU A 496 -31.09 21.46 -0.46
CA LEU A 496 -31.42 20.05 -0.35
C LEU A 496 -32.53 19.66 -1.34
N GLY A 497 -33.60 20.46 -1.40
CA GLY A 497 -34.70 20.28 -2.35
C GLY A 497 -34.28 20.44 -3.82
N GLU A 498 -33.36 21.36 -4.12
CA GLU A 498 -32.82 21.56 -5.48
C GLU A 498 -31.91 20.41 -5.92
N ASN A 499 -31.08 19.91 -5.01
CA ASN A 499 -30.14 18.81 -5.27
C ASN A 499 -30.77 17.42 -5.09
N ASN A 500 -32.06 17.34 -4.70
CA ASN A 500 -32.76 16.09 -4.36
C ASN A 500 -31.99 15.20 -3.37
N SER A 501 -31.35 15.79 -2.37
CA SER A 501 -30.51 15.07 -1.40
C SER A 501 -31.34 14.57 -0.20
N GLU A 502 -31.09 13.36 0.29
CA GLU A 502 -31.83 12.78 1.43
C GLU A 502 -31.27 13.16 2.81
N SER A 503 -30.15 13.89 2.88
CA SER A 503 -29.49 14.28 4.13
C SER A 503 -29.51 15.77 4.42
N LEU A 504 -29.83 16.10 5.69
CA LEU A 504 -29.82 17.46 6.20
C LEU A 504 -28.74 17.63 7.27
N GLU A 505 -27.75 18.49 7.01
CA GLU A 505 -26.66 18.78 7.94
C GLU A 505 -27.05 19.81 9.00
N VAL A 506 -26.97 19.41 10.27
CA VAL A 506 -27.23 20.23 11.44
C VAL A 506 -25.98 20.34 12.31
N SER A 507 -25.46 21.56 12.47
CA SER A 507 -24.35 21.83 13.39
C SER A 507 -24.81 21.71 14.84
N TYR A 508 -24.06 20.93 15.62
CA TYR A 508 -24.28 20.73 17.04
C TYR A 508 -24.09 22.03 17.83
N LEU A 509 -23.15 22.90 17.41
CA LEU A 509 -22.89 24.18 18.08
C LEU A 509 -24.11 25.11 18.01
N HIS A 510 -24.72 25.23 16.83
CA HIS A 510 -25.95 26.02 16.65
C HIS A 510 -27.11 25.50 17.52
N LEU A 511 -27.22 24.17 17.63
CA LEU A 511 -28.23 23.54 18.48
C LEU A 511 -27.94 23.77 19.96
N ALA A 512 -26.67 23.71 20.38
CA ALA A 512 -26.26 23.92 21.76
C ALA A 512 -26.51 25.36 22.24
N VAL A 513 -26.25 26.35 21.38
CA VAL A 513 -26.50 27.78 21.68
C VAL A 513 -27.99 28.06 21.80
N SER A 514 -28.80 27.55 20.86
CA SER A 514 -30.24 27.83 20.83
C SER A 514 -31.04 27.01 21.84
N LYS A 515 -30.75 25.71 21.97
CA LYS A 515 -31.50 24.72 22.76
C LYS A 515 -30.55 23.68 23.40
N PRO A 516 -29.89 24.03 24.52
CA PRO A 516 -28.89 23.16 25.16
C PRO A 516 -29.45 21.83 25.67
N ILE A 517 -30.72 21.80 26.10
CA ILE A 517 -31.36 20.59 26.61
C ILE A 517 -31.49 19.52 25.52
N ILE A 518 -31.85 19.93 24.30
CA ILE A 518 -31.99 19.02 23.16
C ILE A 518 -30.61 18.48 22.77
N ALA A 519 -29.58 19.34 22.77
CA ALA A 519 -28.20 18.94 22.51
C ALA A 519 -27.68 17.93 23.56
N TYR A 520 -28.06 18.10 24.83
CA TYR A 520 -27.74 17.16 25.91
C TYR A 520 -28.41 15.79 25.70
N PHE A 521 -29.70 15.75 25.33
CA PHE A 521 -30.39 14.49 25.02
C PHE A 521 -29.85 13.80 23.77
N LEU A 522 -29.41 14.58 22.79
CA LEU A 522 -28.79 14.05 21.56
C LEU A 522 -27.49 13.29 21.86
N THR A 523 -26.67 13.82 22.76
CA THR A 523 -25.37 13.20 23.09
C THR A 523 -25.53 11.88 23.85
N ASN A 524 -26.49 11.82 24.79
CA ASN A 524 -26.70 10.65 25.66
C ASN A 524 -27.65 9.58 25.09
N SER A 525 -28.58 9.98 24.22
CA SER A 525 -29.57 9.08 23.62
C SER A 525 -29.82 9.42 22.14
N PRO A 526 -28.81 9.27 21.28
CA PRO A 526 -28.89 9.69 19.88
C PRO A 526 -29.92 8.91 19.06
N THR A 527 -30.11 7.61 19.31
CA THR A 527 -31.00 6.78 18.47
C THR A 527 -32.45 7.27 18.48
N ALA A 528 -33.01 7.53 19.66
CA ALA A 528 -34.38 8.05 19.77
C ALA A 528 -34.49 9.49 19.24
N MET A 529 -33.48 10.33 19.52
CA MET A 529 -33.47 11.72 19.07
C MET A 529 -33.38 11.86 17.55
N LEU A 530 -32.52 11.09 16.89
CA LEU A 530 -32.37 11.11 15.44
C LEU A 530 -33.66 10.71 14.73
N THR A 531 -34.38 9.70 15.23
CA THR A 531 -35.68 9.33 14.65
C THR A 531 -36.71 10.46 14.73
N ILE A 532 -36.70 11.25 15.81
CA ILE A 532 -37.58 12.42 15.96
C ILE A 532 -37.12 13.56 15.03
N PHE A 533 -35.81 13.74 14.87
CA PHE A 533 -35.26 14.77 13.98
C PHE A 533 -35.57 14.50 12.51
N ASP A 534 -35.51 13.24 12.08
CA ASP A 534 -35.85 12.81 10.73
C ASP A 534 -37.33 13.13 10.41
N GLU A 535 -38.25 12.82 11.33
CA GLU A 535 -39.68 13.18 11.21
C GLU A 535 -39.90 14.70 11.08
N VAL A 536 -39.22 15.48 11.93
CA VAL A 536 -39.34 16.95 11.91
C VAL A 536 -38.74 17.53 10.63
N ALA A 537 -37.58 17.04 10.19
CA ALA A 537 -36.91 17.49 8.98
C ALA A 537 -37.79 17.25 7.76
N LEU A 538 -38.39 16.06 7.63
CA LEU A 538 -39.36 15.77 6.57
C LEU A 538 -40.55 16.74 6.63
N SER A 539 -41.12 16.97 7.82
CA SER A 539 -42.23 17.91 7.99
C SER A 539 -41.87 19.37 7.67
N ALA A 540 -40.59 19.74 7.77
CA ALA A 540 -40.10 21.07 7.43
C ALA A 540 -39.84 21.21 5.92
N ILE A 541 -39.34 20.16 5.27
CA ILE A 541 -39.11 20.11 3.83
C ILE A 541 -40.44 20.16 3.08
N LEU A 542 -41.44 19.41 3.52
CA LEU A 542 -42.77 19.38 2.88
C LEU A 542 -43.47 20.75 2.88
N VAL A 543 -43.13 21.65 3.81
CA VAL A 543 -43.65 23.03 3.82
C VAL A 543 -43.12 23.84 2.62
N TYR A 544 -41.85 23.63 2.25
CA TYR A 544 -41.25 24.29 1.09
C TYR A 544 -41.56 23.56 -0.23
N TYR A 545 -41.53 22.22 -0.19
CA TYR A 545 -41.72 21.35 -1.35
C TYR A 545 -42.74 20.23 -1.05
N PRO A 546 -44.04 20.47 -1.30
CA PRO A 546 -45.09 19.48 -1.04
C PRO A 546 -44.93 18.17 -1.85
N ASN A 547 -44.27 18.24 -3.00
CA ASN A 547 -44.08 17.07 -3.89
C ASN A 547 -42.86 16.22 -3.54
N TYR A 548 -42.07 16.59 -2.52
CA TYR A 548 -40.83 15.90 -2.17
C TYR A 548 -41.05 14.44 -1.73
N GLU A 549 -42.23 14.13 -1.18
CA GLU A 549 -42.62 12.77 -0.76
C GLU A 549 -42.56 11.72 -1.88
N ARG A 550 -42.64 12.15 -3.15
CA ARG A 550 -42.51 11.25 -4.31
C ARG A 550 -41.07 10.83 -4.60
N ILE A 551 -40.09 11.61 -4.13
CA ILE A 551 -38.67 11.39 -4.40
C ILE A 551 -38.09 10.49 -3.30
N HIS A 552 -38.16 10.96 -2.05
CA HIS A 552 -37.73 10.22 -0.87
C HIS A 552 -38.82 10.27 0.19
N SER A 553 -39.15 9.11 0.76
CA SER A 553 -40.14 8.98 1.85
C SER A 553 -39.55 9.29 3.23
N GLU A 554 -38.23 9.31 3.35
CA GLU A 554 -37.49 9.54 4.60
C GLU A 554 -36.34 10.51 4.35
N VAL A 555 -35.98 11.31 5.37
CA VAL A 555 -34.86 12.24 5.35
C VAL A 555 -34.05 12.03 6.62
N HIS A 556 -32.73 12.02 6.50
CA HIS A 556 -31.83 11.75 7.62
C HIS A 556 -31.08 13.00 8.08
N VAL A 557 -31.12 13.29 9.37
CA VAL A 557 -30.40 14.44 9.95
C VAL A 557 -28.97 14.05 10.33
N ARG A 558 -28.00 14.71 9.70
CA ARG A 558 -26.56 14.51 9.88
C ARG A 558 -26.03 15.55 10.88
N ILE A 559 -25.37 15.11 11.94
CA ILE A 559 -24.84 16.02 12.97
C ILE A 559 -23.40 16.38 12.63
N THR A 560 -23.14 17.68 12.53
CA THR A 560 -21.81 18.28 12.31
C THR A 560 -21.29 18.93 13.61
N ASP A 561 -19.98 19.12 13.72
CA ASP A 561 -19.31 19.91 14.77
C ASP A 561 -19.56 19.50 16.23
N LEU A 562 -19.49 18.20 16.55
CA LEU A 562 -19.51 17.78 17.95
C LEU A 562 -18.22 18.25 18.65
N PRO A 563 -18.25 19.01 19.76
CA PRO A 563 -17.02 19.58 20.34
C PRO A 563 -16.06 18.52 20.91
N LEU A 564 -16.60 17.38 21.37
CA LEU A 564 -15.81 16.29 21.95
C LEU A 564 -15.24 15.39 20.85
N SER A 565 -13.94 15.48 20.56
CA SER A 565 -13.21 14.49 19.75
C SER A 565 -12.58 13.43 20.66
N SER A 566 -12.86 12.15 20.41
CA SER A 566 -12.24 11.01 21.11
C SER A 566 -11.32 10.24 20.18
N SER A 567 -10.19 9.73 20.69
CA SER A 567 -9.35 8.80 19.93
C SER A 567 -10.00 7.40 19.89
N LEU A 568 -9.69 6.58 18.86
CA LEU A 568 -10.21 5.20 18.79
C LEU A 568 -9.81 4.37 20.01
N ARG A 569 -8.61 4.62 20.57
CA ARG A 569 -8.09 3.96 21.76
C ARG A 569 -8.78 4.37 23.05
N ASP A 570 -9.40 5.53 23.13
CA ASP A 570 -10.06 6.00 24.36
C ASP A 570 -11.49 5.48 24.50
N LEU A 571 -12.05 4.84 23.47
CA LEU A 571 -13.38 4.25 23.53
C LEU A 571 -13.45 3.13 24.58
N ARG A 572 -14.32 3.31 25.57
CA ARG A 572 -14.57 2.38 26.68
C ARG A 572 -16.06 2.11 26.84
N ARG A 573 -16.41 1.31 27.84
CA ARG A 573 -17.81 1.00 28.20
C ARG A 573 -18.67 2.26 28.45
N SER A 574 -18.07 3.33 28.96
CA SER A 574 -18.74 4.62 29.21
C SER A 574 -19.33 5.27 27.95
N ASN A 575 -18.81 4.92 26.78
CA ASN A 575 -19.23 5.49 25.50
C ASN A 575 -20.31 4.66 24.80
N LEU A 576 -20.75 3.53 25.39
CA LEU A 576 -21.79 2.68 24.79
C LEU A 576 -23.10 3.44 24.62
N ASN A 577 -23.68 3.32 23.42
CA ASN A 577 -24.93 3.94 22.99
C ASN A 577 -24.93 5.48 23.00
N ASN A 578 -23.77 6.12 23.21
CA ASN A 578 -23.62 7.57 23.14
C ASN A 578 -23.11 7.99 21.75
N LEU A 579 -23.35 9.26 21.41
CA LEU A 579 -22.79 9.86 20.20
C LEU A 579 -21.31 10.15 20.42
N VAL A 580 -20.45 9.65 19.54
CA VAL A 580 -19.00 9.84 19.58
C VAL A 580 -18.50 10.41 18.26
N ARG A 581 -17.48 11.26 18.34
CA ARG A 581 -16.73 11.76 17.19
C ARG A 581 -15.31 11.23 17.26
N VAL A 582 -14.88 10.56 16.20
CA VAL A 582 -13.64 9.78 16.16
C VAL A 582 -12.92 10.03 14.85
N ASN A 583 -11.61 10.22 14.92
CA ASN A 583 -10.75 10.50 13.76
C ASN A 583 -9.88 9.29 13.44
N GLY A 584 -9.78 8.93 12.16
CA GLY A 584 -8.89 7.87 11.71
C GLY A 584 -8.75 7.77 10.19
N VAL A 585 -7.87 6.87 9.77
CA VAL A 585 -7.65 6.50 8.37
C VAL A 585 -8.52 5.30 8.04
N VAL A 586 -9.25 5.35 6.93
CA VAL A 586 -9.99 4.18 6.44
C VAL A 586 -9.00 3.19 5.84
N THR A 587 -8.96 1.96 6.33
CA THR A 587 -8.05 0.94 5.81
C THR A 587 -8.71 0.00 4.83
N ARG A 588 -9.97 -0.34 5.07
CA ARG A 588 -10.75 -1.26 4.23
C ARG A 588 -12.19 -0.80 4.16
N ARG A 589 -12.83 -1.13 3.05
CA ARG A 589 -14.28 -1.01 2.87
C ARG A 589 -14.78 -2.26 2.15
N SER A 590 -15.96 -2.72 2.53
CA SER A 590 -16.67 -3.74 1.79
C SER A 590 -17.32 -3.13 0.54
N GLY A 591 -17.73 -4.01 -0.39
CA GLY A 591 -18.72 -3.64 -1.40
C GLY A 591 -20.04 -3.17 -0.77
N VAL A 592 -20.90 -2.61 -1.61
CA VAL A 592 -22.25 -2.18 -1.22
C VAL A 592 -23.17 -3.40 -1.24
N PHE A 593 -23.72 -3.75 -0.09
CA PHE A 593 -24.66 -4.86 0.06
C PHE A 593 -26.06 -4.35 0.38
N PRO A 594 -27.13 -4.93 -0.21
CA PRO A 594 -28.48 -4.62 0.21
C PRO A 594 -28.81 -5.35 1.53
N GLN A 595 -29.17 -4.61 2.56
CA GLN A 595 -29.68 -5.13 3.83
C GLN A 595 -31.21 -5.02 3.86
N LEU A 596 -31.87 -6.01 4.43
CA LEU A 596 -33.32 -6.00 4.62
C LEU A 596 -33.74 -4.97 5.69
N LYS A 597 -34.70 -4.09 5.39
CA LYS A 597 -35.31 -3.15 6.36
C LYS A 597 -36.70 -3.63 6.78
N TYR A 598 -37.61 -3.77 5.80
CA TYR A 598 -38.93 -4.33 6.00
C TYR A 598 -39.03 -5.64 5.25
N VAL A 599 -39.10 -6.74 6.01
CA VAL A 599 -39.23 -8.08 5.45
C VAL A 599 -40.69 -8.47 5.39
N LYS A 600 -41.12 -8.91 4.21
CA LYS A 600 -42.39 -9.60 4.00
C LYS A 600 -42.10 -11.04 3.62
N PHE A 601 -42.94 -11.93 4.10
CA PHE A 601 -42.77 -13.36 3.93
C PHE A 601 -44.00 -13.97 3.29
N ASP A 602 -43.84 -14.88 2.35
CA ASP A 602 -44.94 -15.58 1.72
C ASP A 602 -45.16 -16.95 2.38
N CYS A 603 -46.39 -17.22 2.78
CA CYS A 603 -46.76 -18.52 3.31
C CYS A 603 -47.05 -19.50 2.16
N LYS A 604 -46.16 -20.49 1.97
CA LYS A 604 -46.30 -21.53 0.92
C LYS A 604 -47.62 -22.34 0.97
N LYS A 605 -48.27 -22.43 2.15
CA LYS A 605 -49.52 -23.20 2.31
C LYS A 605 -50.79 -22.41 1.99
N CYS A 606 -50.80 -21.10 2.15
CA CYS A 606 -52.01 -20.28 1.94
C CYS A 606 -51.83 -19.14 0.93
N GLY A 607 -50.61 -18.93 0.40
CA GLY A 607 -50.30 -17.86 -0.55
C GLY A 607 -50.41 -16.45 0.01
N ALA A 608 -50.71 -16.29 1.31
CA ALA A 608 -50.82 -14.98 1.94
C ALA A 608 -49.44 -14.41 2.26
N VAL A 609 -49.29 -13.12 1.99
CA VAL A 609 -48.12 -12.32 2.40
C VAL A 609 -48.26 -11.97 3.88
N LEU A 610 -47.24 -12.28 4.65
CA LEU A 610 -47.08 -11.98 6.07
C LEU A 610 -46.15 -10.79 6.23
N GLY A 611 -46.45 -9.92 7.20
CA GLY A 611 -45.65 -8.72 7.47
C GLY A 611 -46.27 -7.47 6.85
N PRO A 612 -45.67 -6.29 7.07
CA PRO A 612 -44.23 -6.07 7.18
C PRO A 612 -43.65 -6.31 8.58
N PHE A 613 -42.49 -6.98 8.65
CA PHE A 613 -41.68 -7.08 9.86
C PHE A 613 -40.42 -6.23 9.72
N TYR A 614 -40.11 -5.45 10.74
CA TYR A 614 -38.88 -4.66 10.79
C TYR A 614 -37.69 -5.54 11.17
N GLN A 615 -36.63 -5.52 10.38
CA GLN A 615 -35.42 -6.30 10.59
C GLN A 615 -34.35 -5.44 11.28
N ASP A 616 -34.05 -5.77 12.54
CA ASP A 616 -32.93 -5.17 13.27
C ASP A 616 -31.60 -5.74 12.79
N ALA A 617 -30.54 -4.92 12.83
CA ALA A 617 -29.19 -5.35 12.43
C ALA A 617 -28.61 -6.46 13.33
N THR A 618 -29.10 -6.58 14.57
CA THR A 618 -28.56 -7.48 15.58
C THR A 618 -29.32 -8.80 15.71
N LYS A 619 -30.57 -8.88 15.23
CA LYS A 619 -31.43 -10.05 15.46
C LYS A 619 -32.27 -10.37 14.26
N GLU A 620 -32.08 -11.56 13.71
CA GLU A 620 -32.92 -12.13 12.66
C GLU A 620 -34.39 -12.24 13.12
N VAL A 621 -35.31 -11.75 12.29
CA VAL A 621 -36.74 -11.93 12.52
C VAL A 621 -37.13 -13.37 12.16
N ARG A 622 -37.58 -14.13 13.15
CA ARG A 622 -38.11 -15.49 12.96
C ARG A 622 -39.61 -15.49 13.19
N ILE A 623 -40.38 -15.74 12.13
CA ILE A 623 -41.84 -15.92 12.23
C ILE A 623 -42.13 -17.34 12.70
N SER A 624 -42.94 -17.46 13.75
CA SER A 624 -43.26 -18.76 14.37
C SER A 624 -44.52 -19.41 13.82
N TYR A 625 -45.48 -18.65 13.29
CA TYR A 625 -46.72 -19.17 12.70
C TYR A 625 -47.33 -18.18 11.71
N CYS A 626 -48.07 -18.71 10.72
CA CYS A 626 -48.85 -17.90 9.80
C CYS A 626 -50.15 -17.42 10.47
N ALA A 627 -50.46 -16.12 10.40
CA ALA A 627 -51.71 -15.58 10.95
C ALA A 627 -52.97 -16.08 10.24
N ASN A 628 -52.85 -16.57 8.99
CA ASN A 628 -54.01 -16.95 8.17
C ASN A 628 -54.34 -18.45 8.23
N CYS A 629 -53.34 -19.32 8.38
CA CYS A 629 -53.53 -20.78 8.37
C CYS A 629 -52.90 -21.52 9.56
N GLU A 630 -52.37 -20.79 10.54
CA GLU A 630 -51.71 -21.30 11.76
C GLU A 630 -50.56 -22.30 11.50
N SER A 631 -50.14 -22.46 10.24
CA SER A 631 -49.13 -23.43 9.88
C SER A 631 -47.76 -22.95 10.34
N LYS A 632 -47.05 -23.82 11.06
CA LYS A 632 -45.61 -23.71 11.28
C LYS A 632 -44.92 -24.33 10.06
N GLY A 633 -44.24 -23.51 9.27
CA GLY A 633 -43.53 -23.96 8.08
C GLY A 633 -42.46 -22.95 7.69
N PRO A 634 -41.53 -23.34 6.79
CA PRO A 634 -40.55 -22.42 6.26
C PRO A 634 -41.26 -21.35 5.41
N PHE A 635 -41.13 -20.09 5.81
CA PHE A 635 -41.64 -18.95 5.06
C PHE A 635 -40.56 -18.48 4.08
N SER A 636 -40.91 -18.25 2.82
CA SER A 636 -40.00 -17.65 1.84
C SER A 636 -40.09 -16.13 1.91
N VAL A 637 -38.99 -15.43 1.68
CA VAL A 637 -38.98 -13.96 1.62
C VAL A 637 -39.55 -13.51 0.28
N ASN A 638 -40.45 -12.52 0.29
CA ASN A 638 -41.02 -11.92 -0.91
C ASN A 638 -40.15 -10.76 -1.39
N SER A 639 -39.28 -11.01 -2.37
CA SER A 639 -38.32 -10.01 -2.88
C SER A 639 -38.96 -8.77 -3.50
N GLU A 640 -40.18 -8.84 -4.02
CA GLU A 640 -40.84 -7.72 -4.70
C GLU A 640 -41.40 -6.69 -3.72
N GLN A 641 -41.92 -7.14 -2.58
CA GLN A 641 -42.56 -6.26 -1.60
C GLN A 641 -41.68 -5.95 -0.38
N THR A 642 -40.52 -6.60 -0.25
CA THR A 642 -39.53 -6.30 0.78
C THR A 642 -38.79 -5.01 0.45
N VAL A 643 -38.65 -4.14 1.44
CA VAL A 643 -37.86 -2.91 1.30
C VAL A 643 -36.44 -3.19 1.77
N TYR A 644 -35.49 -2.96 0.87
CA TYR A 644 -34.07 -3.03 1.13
C TYR A 644 -33.52 -1.65 1.47
N ARG A 645 -32.42 -1.63 2.23
CA ARG A 645 -31.59 -0.46 2.46
C ARG A 645 -30.15 -0.81 2.11
N ASN A 646 -29.39 0.14 1.61
CA ASN A 646 -27.99 -0.10 1.31
C ASN A 646 -27.18 -0.19 2.63
N TYR A 647 -26.19 -1.08 2.64
CA TYR A 647 -25.33 -1.36 3.78
C TYR A 647 -23.89 -1.47 3.30
N GLN A 648 -22.98 -0.80 3.99
CA GLN A 648 -21.54 -0.91 3.73
C GLN A 648 -20.79 -0.93 5.06
N LYS A 649 -19.73 -1.72 5.13
CA LYS A 649 -18.88 -1.83 6.31
C LYS A 649 -17.49 -1.31 5.96
N MET A 650 -16.91 -0.48 6.81
CA MET A 650 -15.54 -0.01 6.67
C MET A 650 -14.75 -0.19 7.97
N THR A 651 -13.43 -0.28 7.87
CA THR A 651 -12.53 -0.35 9.03
C THR A 651 -11.77 0.95 9.16
N LEU A 652 -11.94 1.61 10.31
CA LEU A 652 -11.25 2.85 10.66
C LEU A 652 -10.06 2.52 11.57
N GLN A 653 -8.87 3.01 11.24
CA GLN A 653 -7.64 2.85 12.02
C GLN A 653 -7.16 4.20 12.55
N GLU A 654 -6.46 4.22 13.69
CA GLU A 654 -5.81 5.44 14.19
C GLU A 654 -4.80 6.00 13.17
N SER A 655 -4.82 7.32 12.95
CA SER A 655 -3.80 7.99 12.12
C SER A 655 -2.41 7.74 12.69
N PRO A 656 -1.40 7.32 11.88
CA PRO A 656 -0.06 6.98 12.35
C PRO A 656 0.60 8.05 13.23
N GLY A 657 0.37 9.34 12.93
CA GLY A 657 0.92 10.46 13.70
C GLY A 657 0.30 10.69 15.09
N SER A 658 -0.90 10.14 15.34
CA SER A 658 -1.58 10.24 16.64
C SER A 658 -1.21 9.12 17.62
N VAL A 659 -0.53 8.09 17.15
CA VAL A 659 -0.22 6.89 17.93
C VAL A 659 0.97 7.19 18.86
N PRO A 660 0.87 6.86 20.15
CA PRO A 660 2.02 6.98 21.05
C PRO A 660 3.20 6.13 20.55
N PRO A 661 4.43 6.65 20.58
CA PRO A 661 5.59 5.93 20.05
C PRO A 661 5.75 4.56 20.73
N GLY A 662 5.99 3.53 19.92
CA GLY A 662 6.19 2.15 20.41
C GLY A 662 4.92 1.34 20.67
N ARG A 663 3.72 1.81 20.29
CA ARG A 663 2.47 1.02 20.37
C ARG A 663 1.86 0.77 19.00
N LEU A 664 1.18 -0.37 18.87
CA LEU A 664 0.45 -0.70 17.66
C LEU A 664 -0.83 0.17 17.52
N PRO A 665 -1.13 0.66 16.30
CA PRO A 665 -2.39 1.36 16.00
C PRO A 665 -3.59 0.41 16.17
N ARG A 666 -4.66 0.91 16.78
CA ARG A 666 -5.92 0.16 16.92
C ARG A 666 -6.86 0.48 15.76
N HIS A 667 -7.73 -0.46 15.44
CA HIS A 667 -8.79 -0.27 14.45
C HIS A 667 -10.17 -0.61 15.04
N ARG A 668 -11.22 -0.06 14.44
CA ARG A 668 -12.63 -0.29 14.76
C ARG A 668 -13.43 -0.41 13.48
N GLU A 669 -14.51 -1.18 13.54
CA GLU A 669 -15.43 -1.32 12.44
C GLU A 669 -16.49 -0.22 12.49
N VAL A 670 -16.77 0.37 11.34
CA VAL A 670 -17.78 1.41 11.14
C VAL A 670 -18.79 0.92 10.11
N ILE A 671 -20.07 1.06 10.41
CA ILE A 671 -21.18 0.70 9.53
C ILE A 671 -21.75 1.97 8.91
N LEU A 672 -21.88 1.96 7.58
CA LEU A 672 -22.48 3.02 6.77
C LEU A 672 -23.83 2.53 6.25
N LEU A 673 -24.83 3.40 6.32
CA LEU A 673 -26.20 3.12 5.90
C LEU A 673 -26.67 4.27 4.99
N TRP A 674 -27.57 3.96 4.05
CA TRP A 674 -28.24 4.94 3.19
C TRP A 674 -27.27 5.75 2.31
N ASP A 675 -27.38 7.08 2.28
CA ASP A 675 -26.51 8.05 1.58
C ASP A 675 -25.04 8.03 1.99
N LEU A 676 -24.67 7.52 3.17
CA LEU A 676 -23.27 7.52 3.64
C LEU A 676 -22.38 6.50 2.91
N ILE A 677 -22.93 5.77 1.95
CA ILE A 677 -22.24 4.70 1.25
C ILE A 677 -21.36 5.28 0.15
N ASP A 678 -20.21 4.65 -0.05
CA ASP A 678 -19.13 5.12 -0.92
C ASP A 678 -18.67 6.55 -0.62
N SER A 679 -18.99 7.07 0.58
CA SER A 679 -18.48 8.36 1.02
C SER A 679 -16.97 8.28 1.15
N ALA A 680 -16.43 7.31 1.88
CA ALA A 680 -15.00 7.20 2.16
C ALA A 680 -14.29 6.10 1.34
N LYS A 681 -13.04 6.38 0.95
CA LYS A 681 -12.16 5.40 0.29
C LYS A 681 -11.04 4.96 1.23
N PRO A 682 -10.51 3.73 1.06
CA PRO A 682 -9.30 3.31 1.75
C PRO A 682 -8.16 4.30 1.52
N GLY A 683 -7.39 4.60 2.56
CA GLY A 683 -6.33 5.61 2.59
C GLY A 683 -6.77 6.99 3.05
N GLU A 684 -8.06 7.34 2.94
CA GLU A 684 -8.54 8.68 3.29
C GLU A 684 -8.60 8.88 4.81
N GLU A 685 -8.15 10.07 5.27
CA GLU A 685 -8.40 10.53 6.63
C GLU A 685 -9.82 11.04 6.81
N THR A 686 -10.57 10.37 7.68
CA THR A 686 -11.98 10.69 7.96
C THR A 686 -12.23 10.95 9.45
N GLU A 687 -13.11 11.89 9.69
CA GLU A 687 -13.74 12.18 10.97
C GLU A 687 -15.15 11.61 10.93
N VAL A 688 -15.38 10.57 11.73
CA VAL A 688 -16.67 9.88 11.80
C VAL A 688 -17.38 10.31 13.07
N THR A 689 -18.57 10.87 12.91
CA THR A 689 -19.52 11.05 14.01
C THR A 689 -20.53 9.91 13.96
N GLY A 690 -20.64 9.13 15.04
CA GLY A 690 -21.46 7.94 15.05
C GLY A 690 -21.83 7.46 16.44
N ILE A 691 -22.69 6.44 16.49
CA ILE A 691 -23.15 5.82 17.73
C ILE A 691 -22.30 4.59 17.99
N TYR A 692 -21.68 4.51 19.17
CA TYR A 692 -20.88 3.36 19.55
C TYR A 692 -21.76 2.23 20.09
N ARG A 693 -21.89 1.13 19.34
CA ARG A 693 -22.71 -0.03 19.68
C ARG A 693 -21.86 -1.26 19.96
N ASN A 694 -22.44 -2.19 20.72
CA ASN A 694 -21.90 -3.53 20.89
C ASN A 694 -22.74 -4.55 20.10
N ASN A 695 -22.07 -5.53 19.52
CA ASN A 695 -22.70 -6.69 18.93
C ASN A 695 -22.26 -7.96 19.67
N PHE A 696 -23.15 -8.94 19.77
CA PHE A 696 -22.82 -10.22 20.38
C PHE A 696 -22.24 -11.14 19.32
N ASP A 697 -21.01 -11.59 19.53
CA ASP A 697 -20.33 -12.53 18.63
C ASP A 697 -20.06 -13.84 19.38
N ALA A 698 -20.68 -14.91 18.90
CA ALA A 698 -20.54 -16.25 19.47
C ALA A 698 -19.12 -16.81 19.28
N SER A 699 -18.42 -16.41 18.21
CA SER A 699 -17.09 -16.91 17.86
C SER A 699 -16.01 -16.37 18.82
N LEU A 700 -16.10 -15.08 19.18
CA LEU A 700 -15.19 -14.43 20.13
C LEU A 700 -15.37 -14.97 21.55
N ASN A 701 -16.58 -15.35 21.93
CA ASN A 701 -16.85 -15.97 23.22
C ASN A 701 -16.19 -17.35 23.34
N ALA A 702 -16.20 -18.13 22.25
CA ALA A 702 -15.55 -19.45 22.21
C ALA A 702 -14.02 -19.35 22.31
N LYS A 703 -13.40 -18.37 21.62
CA LYS A 703 -11.93 -18.19 21.64
C LYS A 703 -11.40 -17.66 22.97
N ASN A 704 -12.12 -16.74 23.60
CA ASN A 704 -11.61 -16.05 24.79
C ASN A 704 -12.01 -16.73 26.11
N GLY A 705 -13.05 -17.57 26.13
CA GLY A 705 -13.51 -18.23 27.37
C GLY A 705 -14.23 -17.29 28.35
N PHE A 706 -14.47 -16.04 27.95
CA PHE A 706 -15.29 -15.05 28.63
C PHE A 706 -16.20 -14.33 27.61
N PRO A 707 -17.39 -13.84 28.02
CA PRO A 707 -18.32 -13.19 27.11
C PRO A 707 -17.76 -11.85 26.63
N VAL A 708 -17.08 -11.89 25.47
CA VAL A 708 -16.59 -10.72 24.76
C VAL A 708 -17.62 -10.29 23.72
N PHE A 709 -18.03 -9.03 23.79
CA PHE A 709 -18.86 -8.40 22.76
C PHE A 709 -17.94 -7.68 21.76
N SER A 710 -18.21 -7.83 20.47
CA SER A 710 -17.57 -6.99 19.44
C SER A 710 -18.17 -5.59 19.51
N THR A 711 -17.40 -4.58 19.13
CA THR A 711 -17.88 -3.19 19.14
C THR A 711 -17.76 -2.57 17.77
N ILE A 712 -18.81 -1.86 17.39
CA ILE A 712 -19.03 -1.29 16.07
C ILE A 712 -19.46 0.17 16.24
N ILE A 713 -19.13 1.03 15.28
CA ILE A 713 -19.62 2.41 15.24
C ILE A 713 -20.65 2.48 14.11
N GLU A 714 -21.89 2.84 14.41
CA GLU A 714 -22.84 3.19 13.36
C GLU A 714 -22.64 4.66 12.98
N ALA A 715 -22.17 4.91 11.76
CA ALA A 715 -21.91 6.27 11.31
C ALA A 715 -23.22 7.05 11.17
N ASN A 716 -23.27 8.23 11.77
CA ASN A 716 -24.32 9.21 11.49
C ASN A 716 -23.83 10.27 10.51
N HIS A 717 -22.56 10.68 10.56
CA HIS A 717 -22.01 11.65 9.64
C HIS A 717 -20.53 11.35 9.43
N ILE A 718 -20.06 11.47 8.18
CA ILE A 718 -18.66 11.32 7.81
C ILE A 718 -18.21 12.62 7.21
N ASN A 719 -17.18 13.20 7.83
CA ASN A 719 -16.49 14.35 7.30
C ASN A 719 -15.07 13.91 6.89
N LYS A 720 -14.65 14.24 5.69
CA LYS A 720 -13.30 13.90 5.21
C LYS A 720 -12.39 15.08 5.42
N LYS A 721 -11.20 14.86 5.99
CA LYS A 721 -10.24 15.94 6.15
C LYS A 721 -9.64 16.42 4.83
N GLU A 722 -9.56 15.55 3.84
CA GLU A 722 -9.04 15.91 2.51
C GLU A 722 -10.09 16.71 1.71
N ASP A 723 -11.37 16.31 1.74
CA ASP A 723 -12.46 17.07 1.11
C ASP A 723 -12.84 18.33 1.90
N LEU A 724 -12.44 18.50 3.16
CA LEU A 724 -12.55 19.79 3.87
C LEU A 724 -11.83 20.93 3.13
N PHE A 725 -10.84 20.62 2.30
CA PHE A 725 -10.13 21.62 1.50
C PHE A 725 -10.82 21.90 0.15
N ALA A 726 -11.53 20.92 -0.42
CA ALA A 726 -12.38 21.12 -1.60
C ALA A 726 -13.73 21.77 -1.26
N ALA A 727 -14.18 21.59 -0.01
CA ALA A 727 -15.48 21.99 0.50
C ALA A 727 -15.42 23.08 1.60
N PHE A 728 -14.35 23.87 1.66
CA PHE A 728 -14.60 25.30 1.90
C PHE A 728 -15.40 25.75 0.68
N ARG A 729 -16.73 25.56 0.75
CA ARG A 729 -17.71 26.05 -0.23
C ARG A 729 -17.20 27.40 -0.64
N LEU A 730 -16.70 27.50 -1.87
CA LEU A 730 -16.03 28.70 -2.36
C LEU A 730 -17.03 29.83 -2.12
N THR A 731 -16.79 30.63 -1.07
CA THR A 731 -17.80 31.59 -0.67
C THR A 731 -17.87 32.62 -1.79
N GLU A 732 -19.04 33.23 -2.00
CA GLU A 732 -19.11 34.30 -3.00
C GLU A 732 -18.12 35.45 -2.68
N GLU A 733 -17.70 35.56 -1.41
CA GLU A 733 -16.66 36.47 -0.94
C GLU A 733 -15.27 36.02 -1.37
N ASP A 734 -14.90 34.76 -1.14
CA ASP A 734 -13.63 34.17 -1.62
C ASP A 734 -13.51 34.28 -3.16
N GLU A 735 -14.59 34.04 -3.91
CA GLU A 735 -14.56 34.16 -5.38
C GLU A 735 -14.29 35.61 -5.81
N LYS A 736 -14.88 36.59 -5.12
CA LYS A 736 -14.63 38.02 -5.38
C LYS A 736 -13.19 38.38 -5.08
N GLU A 737 -12.63 37.88 -3.98
CA GLU A 737 -11.24 38.12 -3.61
C GLU A 737 -10.28 37.53 -4.65
N ILE A 738 -10.48 36.28 -5.07
CA ILE A 738 -9.72 35.62 -6.13
C ILE A 738 -9.77 36.42 -7.44
N ARG A 739 -10.95 36.90 -7.83
CA ARG A 739 -11.12 37.74 -9.04
C ARG A 739 -10.51 39.13 -8.91
N SER A 740 -10.40 39.66 -7.70
CA SER A 740 -9.74 40.94 -7.45
C SER A 740 -8.23 40.79 -7.60
N LEU A 741 -7.66 39.71 -7.06
CA LEU A 741 -6.24 39.38 -7.13
C LEU A 741 -5.80 39.05 -8.56
N SER A 742 -6.63 38.37 -9.34
CA SER A 742 -6.28 38.01 -10.71
C SER A 742 -6.21 39.20 -11.67
N ARG A 743 -6.78 40.35 -11.30
CA ARG A 743 -6.68 41.59 -12.08
C ARG A 743 -5.32 42.26 -11.95
N ASP A 744 -4.52 41.90 -10.94
CA ASP A 744 -3.17 42.43 -10.78
C ASP A 744 -2.26 41.87 -11.89
N GLU A 745 -1.60 42.76 -12.64
CA GLU A 745 -0.68 42.37 -13.72
C GLU A 745 0.53 41.56 -13.21
N ARG A 746 0.88 41.73 -11.92
CA ARG A 746 2.00 41.04 -11.26
C ARG A 746 1.61 39.73 -10.57
N ILE A 747 0.39 39.23 -10.75
CA ILE A 747 -0.12 38.03 -10.06
C ILE A 747 0.77 36.80 -10.25
N ARG A 748 1.36 36.61 -11.45
CA ARG A 748 2.26 35.48 -11.74
C ARG A 748 3.47 35.46 -10.80
N LYS A 749 4.14 36.60 -10.60
CA LYS A 749 5.30 36.71 -9.72
C LYS A 749 4.91 36.52 -8.25
N ARG A 750 3.75 37.06 -7.84
CA ARG A 750 3.22 36.89 -6.47
C ARG A 750 2.94 35.42 -6.16
N LEU A 751 2.30 34.70 -7.08
CA LEU A 751 2.04 33.27 -6.96
C LEU A 751 3.35 32.48 -6.82
N ILE A 752 4.35 32.75 -7.68
CA ILE A 752 5.66 32.07 -7.62
C ILE A 752 6.38 32.33 -6.29
N LYS A 753 6.37 33.58 -5.80
CA LYS A 753 6.96 33.93 -4.49
C LYS A 753 6.23 33.28 -3.31
N SER A 754 4.92 33.08 -3.42
CA SER A 754 4.10 32.45 -2.37
C SER A 754 4.30 30.93 -2.25
N ILE A 755 4.91 30.29 -3.25
CA ILE A 755 5.23 28.86 -3.25
C ILE A 755 6.50 28.61 -2.44
N ALA A 756 6.41 27.70 -1.47
CA ALA A 756 7.48 27.33 -0.54
C ALA A 756 8.17 28.56 0.09
N PRO A 757 7.46 29.34 0.93
CA PRO A 757 8.02 30.55 1.55
C PRO A 757 9.17 30.25 2.51
N SER A 758 9.26 29.02 3.03
CA SER A 758 10.32 28.57 3.94
C SER A 758 11.67 28.29 3.28
N ILE A 759 11.76 28.35 1.94
CA ILE A 759 12.99 28.09 1.19
C ILE A 759 13.39 29.38 0.49
N TYR A 760 14.59 29.87 0.79
CA TYR A 760 15.16 31.04 0.15
C TYR A 760 15.64 30.73 -1.29
N GLY A 761 15.43 31.68 -2.21
CA GLY A 761 15.87 31.55 -3.60
C GLY A 761 15.08 30.54 -4.43
N HIS A 762 15.79 29.89 -5.36
CA HIS A 762 15.27 28.88 -6.30
C HIS A 762 13.99 29.27 -7.04
N GLU A 763 13.93 30.49 -7.58
CA GLU A 763 12.77 30.99 -8.33
C GLU A 763 12.43 30.10 -9.54
N ASP A 764 13.44 29.56 -10.22
CA ASP A 764 13.27 28.66 -11.36
C ASP A 764 12.47 27.40 -10.98
N ILE A 765 12.81 26.79 -9.82
CA ILE A 765 12.16 25.58 -9.31
C ILE A 765 10.76 25.90 -8.82
N LYS A 766 10.59 27.02 -8.11
CA LYS A 766 9.28 27.49 -7.65
C LYS A 766 8.35 27.76 -8.83
N THR A 767 8.87 28.31 -9.92
CA THR A 767 8.13 28.54 -11.16
C THR A 767 7.71 27.22 -11.80
N ALA A 768 8.61 26.23 -11.90
CA ALA A 768 8.29 24.91 -12.43
C ALA A 768 7.20 24.19 -11.61
N ILE A 769 7.32 24.22 -10.27
CA ILE A 769 6.32 23.64 -9.36
C ILE A 769 4.98 24.38 -9.47
N ALA A 770 4.99 25.72 -9.59
CA ALA A 770 3.80 26.51 -9.82
C ALA A 770 3.06 26.03 -11.07
N LEU A 771 3.77 25.96 -12.21
CA LEU A 771 3.19 25.53 -13.48
C LEU A 771 2.61 24.10 -13.37
N SER A 772 3.29 23.19 -12.67
CA SER A 772 2.80 21.83 -12.44
C SER A 772 1.53 21.78 -11.58
N LEU A 773 1.44 22.58 -10.52
CA LEU A 773 0.26 22.63 -9.63
C LEU A 773 -1.02 23.10 -10.34
N PHE A 774 -0.91 24.12 -11.20
CA PHE A 774 -2.05 24.62 -12.00
C PHE A 774 -2.38 23.70 -13.20
N GLY A 775 -1.35 23.07 -13.78
CA GLY A 775 -1.46 22.09 -14.87
C GLY A 775 -1.99 22.66 -16.20
N GLY A 776 -1.74 21.96 -17.31
CA GLY A 776 -2.25 22.29 -18.64
C GLY A 776 -3.68 21.80 -18.89
N VAL A 777 -4.15 21.88 -20.13
CA VAL A 777 -5.49 21.39 -20.53
C VAL A 777 -5.35 20.04 -21.24
N PRO A 778 -6.00 18.96 -20.76
CA PRO A 778 -6.04 17.70 -21.50
C PRO A 778 -6.88 17.85 -22.78
N LYS A 779 -6.43 17.26 -23.88
CA LYS A 779 -7.08 17.40 -25.21
C LYS A 779 -7.29 16.04 -25.84
N ASP A 780 -8.50 15.77 -26.31
CA ASP A 780 -8.79 14.57 -27.11
C ASP A 780 -8.90 14.93 -28.60
N ILE A 781 -7.98 14.44 -29.41
CA ILE A 781 -8.08 14.60 -30.88
C ILE A 781 -9.01 13.52 -31.41
N ASN A 782 -10.19 13.91 -31.91
CA ASN A 782 -11.14 13.04 -32.61
C ASN A 782 -11.39 11.68 -31.93
N ARG A 783 -11.36 11.63 -30.58
CA ARG A 783 -11.49 10.43 -29.74
C ARG A 783 -10.48 9.30 -30.03
N LYS A 784 -9.36 9.56 -30.72
CA LYS A 784 -8.35 8.53 -31.05
C LYS A 784 -7.15 8.58 -30.12
N HIS A 785 -6.64 9.76 -29.81
CA HIS A 785 -5.46 9.92 -28.96
C HIS A 785 -5.69 11.03 -27.93
N PRO A 786 -5.71 10.71 -26.63
CA PRO A 786 -5.70 11.71 -25.57
C PRO A 786 -4.29 12.31 -25.44
N ILE A 787 -4.18 13.64 -25.52
CA ILE A 787 -2.97 14.37 -25.19
C ILE A 787 -3.06 14.78 -23.72
N ARG A 788 -2.05 14.37 -22.94
CA ARG A 788 -1.94 14.72 -21.52
C ARG A 788 -1.88 16.23 -21.31
N GLY A 789 -2.57 16.71 -20.27
CA GLY A 789 -2.48 18.09 -19.79
C GLY A 789 -1.50 18.26 -18.61
N ASP A 790 -1.04 17.16 -18.02
CA ASP A 790 -0.22 17.18 -16.81
C ASP A 790 1.24 17.51 -17.12
N ILE A 791 1.89 18.25 -16.22
CA ILE A 791 3.30 18.69 -16.35
C ILE A 791 4.14 17.93 -15.31
N ASN A 792 5.10 17.17 -15.81
CA ASN A 792 6.01 16.35 -15.00
C ASN A 792 7.31 17.11 -14.73
N VAL A 793 7.73 17.13 -13.47
CA VAL A 793 8.93 17.86 -13.01
C VAL A 793 9.89 16.89 -12.33
N LEU A 794 11.16 16.93 -12.73
CA LEU A 794 12.25 16.18 -12.08
C LEU A 794 13.23 17.16 -11.41
N LEU A 795 13.38 17.03 -10.09
CA LEU A 795 14.35 17.76 -9.29
C LEU A 795 15.59 16.89 -9.08
N LEU A 796 16.70 17.26 -9.71
CA LEU A 796 18.00 16.65 -9.47
C LEU A 796 18.87 17.61 -8.68
N GLY A 797 19.57 17.14 -7.65
CA GLY A 797 20.53 17.99 -6.97
C GLY A 797 21.31 17.27 -5.89
N ASP A 798 22.29 17.96 -5.33
CA ASP A 798 23.10 17.42 -4.25
C ASP A 798 22.23 17.16 -2.99
N PRO A 799 22.59 16.19 -2.13
CA PRO A 799 21.92 15.98 -0.86
C PRO A 799 22.06 17.25 0.00
N GLY A 800 21.00 17.63 0.72
CA GLY A 800 20.97 18.84 1.54
C GLY A 800 20.39 20.10 0.87
N THR A 801 20.01 20.03 -0.40
CA THR A 801 19.44 21.17 -1.18
C THR A 801 17.92 21.38 -0.98
N ALA A 802 17.36 20.99 0.16
CA ALA A 802 15.93 21.12 0.50
C ALA A 802 14.90 20.48 -0.47
N LYS A 803 15.32 19.62 -1.42
CA LYS A 803 14.41 18.95 -2.39
C LYS A 803 13.20 18.26 -1.75
N SER A 804 13.42 17.44 -0.71
CA SER A 804 12.33 16.76 -0.01
C SER A 804 11.38 17.74 0.71
N GLN A 805 11.83 18.95 1.05
CA GLN A 805 10.95 19.98 1.62
C GLN A 805 10.04 20.61 0.56
N PHE A 806 10.50 20.74 -0.68
CA PHE A 806 9.63 21.14 -1.78
C PHE A 806 8.49 20.11 -1.99
N LEU A 807 8.81 18.82 -1.98
CA LEU A 807 7.80 17.76 -2.09
C LEU A 807 6.79 17.84 -0.94
N LYS A 808 7.24 17.94 0.32
CA LYS A 808 6.36 18.08 1.50
C LYS A 808 5.49 19.34 1.47
N TYR A 809 6.00 20.44 0.91
CA TYR A 809 5.21 21.64 0.73
C TYR A 809 4.10 21.42 -0.31
N VAL A 810 4.44 20.77 -1.43
CA VAL A 810 3.45 20.42 -2.47
C VAL A 810 2.40 19.46 -1.94
N GLU A 811 2.78 18.46 -1.14
CA GLU A 811 1.88 17.52 -0.48
C GLU A 811 0.78 18.23 0.33
N LYS A 812 1.16 19.30 1.04
CA LYS A 812 0.22 20.09 1.84
C LYS A 812 -0.63 21.05 1.01
N THR A 813 -0.13 21.49 -0.14
CA THR A 813 -0.75 22.54 -0.94
C THR A 813 -1.70 21.96 -2.00
N ALA A 814 -1.35 20.82 -2.59
CA ALA A 814 -2.15 20.16 -3.62
C ALA A 814 -3.48 19.62 -3.05
N HIS A 815 -4.53 19.62 -3.89
CA HIS A 815 -5.89 19.18 -3.52
C HIS A 815 -6.06 17.66 -3.51
N ARG A 816 -5.11 16.91 -4.08
CA ARG A 816 -5.05 15.45 -4.08
C ARG A 816 -3.61 15.06 -4.39
N SER A 817 -2.87 14.67 -3.37
CA SER A 817 -1.48 14.24 -3.54
C SER A 817 -1.17 12.99 -2.75
N VAL A 818 -0.38 12.11 -3.38
CA VAL A 818 0.14 10.91 -2.72
C VAL A 818 1.66 11.04 -2.69
N PHE A 819 2.23 10.82 -1.50
CA PHE A 819 3.67 10.81 -1.30
C PHE A 819 4.18 9.36 -1.29
N ALA A 820 5.16 9.08 -2.15
CA ALA A 820 5.83 7.79 -2.25
C ALA A 820 7.37 7.98 -2.19
N THR A 821 8.06 7.03 -1.61
CA THR A 821 9.53 6.92 -1.68
C THR A 821 9.90 5.84 -2.69
N GLY A 822 10.90 6.09 -3.53
CA GLY A 822 11.37 5.15 -4.55
C GLY A 822 11.93 3.84 -3.99
N GLN A 823 12.39 3.82 -2.74
CA GLN A 823 12.88 2.61 -2.08
C GLN A 823 11.76 1.83 -1.35
N GLY A 824 10.76 2.53 -0.82
CA GLY A 824 9.65 1.93 -0.07
C GLY A 824 8.42 1.58 -0.92
N ALA A 825 8.36 2.03 -2.17
CA ALA A 825 7.26 1.78 -3.08
C ALA A 825 7.67 0.70 -4.10
N SER A 826 7.49 -0.57 -3.73
CA SER A 826 7.58 -1.66 -4.71
C SER A 826 6.50 -1.51 -5.80
N ALA A 827 6.60 -2.24 -6.91
CA ALA A 827 5.66 -2.18 -8.03
C ALA A 827 4.22 -2.36 -7.55
N VAL A 828 4.04 -3.18 -6.52
CA VAL A 828 2.79 -3.48 -5.80
C VAL A 828 2.21 -2.24 -5.08
N GLY A 829 3.07 -1.34 -4.59
CA GLY A 829 2.68 -0.09 -3.93
C GLY A 829 2.54 1.11 -4.88
N LEU A 830 3.25 1.14 -6.01
CA LEU A 830 3.11 2.19 -7.03
C LEU A 830 1.92 1.95 -7.97
N THR A 831 1.76 0.70 -8.42
CA THR A 831 0.63 0.22 -9.24
C THR A 831 -0.43 -0.44 -8.36
N ALA A 832 -1.52 -0.94 -8.94
CA ALA A 832 -2.49 -1.68 -8.13
C ALA A 832 -2.04 -3.13 -7.87
N SER A 833 -2.40 -3.63 -6.70
CA SER A 833 -2.11 -4.99 -6.25
C SER A 833 -3.40 -5.76 -6.02
N VAL A 834 -3.36 -7.08 -6.22
CA VAL A 834 -4.50 -7.94 -5.91
C VAL A 834 -4.27 -8.58 -4.54
N ARG A 835 -5.22 -8.41 -3.64
CA ARG A 835 -5.16 -8.88 -2.25
C ARG A 835 -6.45 -9.61 -1.91
N LYS A 836 -6.33 -10.81 -1.33
CA LYS A 836 -7.47 -11.56 -0.81
C LYS A 836 -8.00 -10.88 0.45
N ASP A 837 -9.26 -10.45 0.44
CA ASP A 837 -9.89 -9.85 1.62
C ASP A 837 -10.06 -10.93 2.70
N PRO A 838 -9.49 -10.77 3.91
CA PRO A 838 -9.63 -11.76 4.98
C PRO A 838 -11.06 -11.93 5.50
N ILE A 839 -11.98 -10.98 5.22
CA ILE A 839 -13.37 -11.04 5.70
C ILE A 839 -14.27 -11.72 4.68
N THR A 840 -14.23 -11.31 3.42
CA THR A 840 -15.07 -11.90 2.36
C THR A 840 -14.42 -13.11 1.69
N SER A 841 -13.10 -13.30 1.86
CA SER A 841 -12.28 -14.28 1.13
C SER A 841 -12.26 -14.06 -0.39
N GLU A 842 -12.69 -12.90 -0.87
CA GLU A 842 -12.68 -12.53 -2.30
C GLU A 842 -11.36 -11.85 -2.68
N TRP A 843 -10.93 -12.03 -3.93
CA TRP A 843 -9.80 -11.30 -4.50
C TRP A 843 -10.21 -9.86 -4.80
N THR A 844 -9.62 -8.91 -4.07
CA THR A 844 -9.89 -7.48 -4.23
C THR A 844 -8.67 -6.76 -4.80
N LEU A 845 -8.90 -5.75 -5.63
CA LEU A 845 -7.83 -4.94 -6.22
C LEU A 845 -7.64 -3.67 -5.38
N GLU A 846 -6.45 -3.51 -4.80
CA GLU A 846 -6.02 -2.33 -4.05
C GLU A 846 -5.20 -1.42 -4.96
N GLY A 847 -5.70 -0.21 -5.23
CA GLY A 847 -4.98 0.78 -6.03
C GLY A 847 -3.71 1.27 -5.36
N GLY A 848 -2.58 1.27 -6.08
CA GLY A 848 -1.34 1.89 -5.61
C GLY A 848 -1.32 3.40 -5.74
N ALA A 849 -0.17 3.98 -5.41
CA ALA A 849 0.02 5.43 -5.31
C ALA A 849 -0.40 6.20 -6.57
N LEU A 850 -0.10 5.69 -7.77
CA LEU A 850 -0.43 6.36 -9.04
C LEU A 850 -1.94 6.38 -9.32
N VAL A 851 -2.64 5.31 -8.99
CA VAL A 851 -4.11 5.19 -9.17
C VAL A 851 -4.83 6.04 -8.13
N LEU A 852 -4.33 6.07 -6.90
CA LEU A 852 -4.85 6.91 -5.82
C LEU A 852 -4.68 8.41 -6.15
N ALA A 853 -3.65 8.78 -6.90
CA ALA A 853 -3.36 10.13 -7.33
C ALA A 853 -4.06 10.57 -8.64
N ASP A 854 -5.06 9.85 -9.18
CA ASP A 854 -5.75 10.26 -10.43
C ASP A 854 -6.32 11.70 -10.35
N LYS A 855 -6.08 12.49 -11.39
CA LYS A 855 -6.32 13.95 -11.50
C LYS A 855 -5.58 14.80 -10.46
N GLY A 856 -4.70 14.23 -9.66
CA GLY A 856 -3.91 14.88 -8.63
C GLY A 856 -2.43 14.98 -8.99
N THR A 857 -1.59 14.96 -7.95
CA THR A 857 -0.13 15.01 -8.07
C THR A 857 0.50 13.84 -7.33
N CYS A 858 1.32 13.06 -8.01
CA CYS A 858 2.12 12.00 -7.39
C CYS A 858 3.52 12.54 -7.08
N LEU A 859 3.93 12.43 -5.81
CA LEU A 859 5.22 12.91 -5.32
C LEU A 859 6.12 11.70 -5.08
N ILE A 860 7.27 11.66 -5.74
CA ILE A 860 8.22 10.55 -5.62
C ILE A 860 9.57 11.09 -5.13
N ASP A 861 9.97 10.73 -3.92
CA ASP A 861 11.33 11.00 -3.42
C ASP A 861 12.25 9.82 -3.74
N GLU A 862 13.56 10.06 -3.82
CA GLU A 862 14.58 9.04 -4.11
C GLU A 862 14.30 8.23 -5.38
N PHE A 863 13.91 8.94 -6.45
CA PHE A 863 13.56 8.35 -7.74
C PHE A 863 14.70 7.52 -8.38
N ASP A 864 15.96 7.80 -8.01
CA ASP A 864 17.12 7.01 -8.44
C ASP A 864 17.18 5.61 -7.80
N LYS A 865 16.49 5.37 -6.68
CA LYS A 865 16.50 4.10 -5.92
C LYS A 865 15.38 3.13 -6.28
N MET A 866 14.62 3.43 -7.33
CA MET A 866 13.54 2.54 -7.79
C MET A 866 14.07 1.28 -8.46
N ASN A 867 13.38 0.16 -8.23
CA ASN A 867 13.67 -1.12 -8.88
C ASN A 867 13.26 -1.09 -10.36
N ASP A 868 13.81 -2.01 -11.17
CA ASP A 868 13.54 -2.02 -12.61
C ASP A 868 12.08 -2.34 -12.97
N ALA A 869 11.38 -3.17 -12.17
CA ALA A 869 9.94 -3.43 -12.34
C ALA A 869 9.06 -2.19 -12.09
N ASP A 870 9.52 -1.28 -11.23
CA ASP A 870 8.83 -0.03 -10.91
C ASP A 870 9.02 0.98 -12.04
N ARG A 871 10.22 0.97 -12.64
CA ARG A 871 10.56 1.79 -13.80
C ARG A 871 9.65 1.46 -14.99
N THR A 872 9.46 0.18 -15.33
CA THR A 872 8.56 -0.24 -16.44
C THR A 872 7.11 0.17 -16.18
N SER A 873 6.64 0.01 -14.95
CA SER A 873 5.28 0.39 -14.56
C SER A 873 5.03 1.91 -14.65
N ILE A 874 6.00 2.72 -14.19
CA ILE A 874 5.93 4.19 -14.30
C ILE A 874 6.02 4.62 -15.77
N HIS A 875 6.80 3.93 -16.60
CA HIS A 875 6.87 4.21 -18.02
C HIS A 875 5.51 4.10 -18.73
N GLU A 876 4.74 3.04 -18.42
CA GLU A 876 3.38 2.84 -18.94
C GLU A 876 2.47 3.99 -18.49
N ALA A 877 2.47 4.28 -17.18
CA ALA A 877 1.65 5.34 -16.59
C ALA A 877 1.98 6.74 -17.16
N MET A 878 3.25 7.06 -17.40
CA MET A 878 3.67 8.35 -17.96
C MET A 878 3.37 8.51 -19.44
N GLU A 879 3.36 7.41 -20.21
CA GLU A 879 3.04 7.46 -21.65
C GLU A 879 1.53 7.44 -21.89
N GLN A 880 0.82 6.50 -21.27
CA GLN A 880 -0.58 6.22 -21.59
C GLN A 880 -1.56 6.84 -20.60
N GLN A 881 -1.10 7.28 -19.42
CA GLN A 881 -1.94 7.70 -18.28
C GLN A 881 -2.93 6.61 -17.84
N SER A 882 -2.59 5.35 -18.10
CA SER A 882 -3.32 4.14 -17.70
C SER A 882 -2.32 3.06 -17.30
N ILE A 883 -2.77 2.16 -16.44
CA ILE A 883 -2.02 0.98 -16.00
C ILE A 883 -2.90 -0.25 -16.28
N SER A 884 -2.38 -1.19 -17.05
CA SER A 884 -3.03 -2.47 -17.32
C SER A 884 -2.61 -3.52 -16.29
N ILE A 885 -3.59 -4.26 -15.76
CA ILE A 885 -3.37 -5.28 -14.75
C ILE A 885 -4.08 -6.55 -15.17
N SER A 886 -3.30 -7.62 -15.29
CA SER A 886 -3.78 -8.99 -15.56
C SER A 886 -3.18 -9.90 -14.49
N LYS A 887 -3.86 -10.02 -13.34
CA LYS A 887 -3.41 -10.84 -12.20
C LYS A 887 -4.59 -11.50 -11.51
N ALA A 888 -4.44 -12.77 -11.09
CA ALA A 888 -5.42 -13.54 -10.33
C ALA A 888 -6.86 -13.50 -10.93
N GLY A 889 -6.96 -13.71 -12.24
CA GLY A 889 -8.24 -13.71 -12.98
C GLY A 889 -8.87 -12.32 -13.20
N ILE A 890 -8.24 -11.24 -12.73
CA ILE A 890 -8.72 -9.86 -12.93
C ILE A 890 -7.92 -9.22 -14.05
N VAL A 891 -8.54 -9.08 -15.23
CA VAL A 891 -8.01 -8.30 -16.36
C VAL A 891 -8.72 -6.96 -16.38
N THR A 892 -8.05 -5.91 -15.88
CA THR A 892 -8.61 -4.55 -15.82
C THR A 892 -7.58 -3.50 -16.18
N THR A 893 -8.05 -2.37 -16.71
CA THR A 893 -7.21 -1.19 -16.96
C THR A 893 -7.65 -0.07 -16.03
N LEU A 894 -6.71 0.49 -15.28
CA LEU A 894 -6.95 1.57 -14.33
C LEU A 894 -6.39 2.87 -14.88
N GLN A 895 -7.11 3.97 -14.68
CA GLN A 895 -6.64 5.30 -15.07
C GLN A 895 -5.68 5.85 -14.01
N ALA A 896 -4.57 6.44 -14.46
CA ALA A 896 -3.53 7.03 -13.63
C ALA A 896 -3.13 8.42 -14.18
N ARG A 897 -4.10 9.33 -14.36
CA ARG A 897 -3.85 10.68 -14.91
C ARG A 897 -3.34 11.58 -13.80
N CYS A 898 -2.06 11.49 -13.48
CA CYS A 898 -1.45 12.30 -12.43
C CYS A 898 -0.24 13.07 -12.97
N ALA A 899 0.00 14.24 -12.39
CA ALA A 899 1.27 14.96 -12.59
C ALA A 899 2.32 14.35 -11.66
N ILE A 900 3.49 14.01 -12.19
CA ILE A 900 4.59 13.44 -11.40
C ILE A 900 5.60 14.53 -11.05
N ILE A 901 5.86 14.71 -9.76
CA ILE A 901 6.96 15.53 -9.26
C ILE A 901 7.92 14.60 -8.53
N ALA A 902 9.09 14.39 -9.13
CA ALA A 902 10.10 13.48 -8.63
C ALA A 902 11.34 14.22 -8.15
N ALA A 903 11.97 13.72 -7.07
CA ALA A 903 13.29 14.15 -6.64
C ALA A 903 14.28 12.99 -6.77
N ALA A 904 15.46 13.27 -7.32
CA ALA A 904 16.53 12.29 -7.51
C ALA A 904 17.87 12.83 -6.99
N ASN A 905 18.76 11.91 -6.62
CA ASN A 905 20.13 12.23 -6.21
C ASN A 905 21.14 11.85 -7.32
N PRO A 906 22.25 12.60 -7.47
CA PRO A 906 23.34 12.20 -8.38
C PRO A 906 24.09 10.99 -7.81
N ILE A 907 24.58 10.11 -8.71
CA ILE A 907 25.19 8.81 -8.35
C ILE A 907 26.33 8.94 -7.33
N ARG A 908 27.17 9.97 -7.45
CA ARG A 908 28.35 10.18 -6.59
C ARG A 908 28.09 11.11 -5.40
N GLY A 909 26.82 11.40 -5.09
CA GLY A 909 26.41 12.35 -4.05
C GLY A 909 26.70 13.82 -4.38
N ARG A 910 27.43 14.13 -5.46
CA ARG A 910 27.57 15.48 -6.00
C ARG A 910 27.39 15.50 -7.51
N TYR A 911 26.72 16.52 -8.01
CA TYR A 911 26.49 16.75 -9.42
C TYR A 911 27.76 17.25 -10.10
N ASN A 912 28.25 16.49 -11.10
CA ASN A 912 29.43 16.90 -11.85
C ASN A 912 29.02 17.60 -13.17
N PRO A 913 29.28 18.91 -13.34
CA PRO A 913 28.86 19.65 -14.52
C PRO A 913 29.77 19.42 -15.75
N THR A 914 30.86 18.64 -15.63
CA THR A 914 31.73 18.32 -16.77
C THR A 914 31.22 17.15 -17.60
N ILE A 915 30.48 16.23 -16.99
CA ILE A 915 29.87 15.07 -17.65
C ILE A 915 28.43 15.41 -18.07
N PRO A 916 27.88 14.75 -19.11
CA PRO A 916 26.50 14.98 -19.53
C PRO A 916 25.52 14.53 -18.44
N PHE A 917 24.33 15.15 -18.44
CA PHE A 917 23.26 14.87 -17.48
C PHE A 917 22.93 13.37 -17.33
N GLN A 918 22.86 12.63 -18.44
CA GLN A 918 22.56 11.19 -18.44
C GLN A 918 23.60 10.33 -17.71
N GLN A 919 24.86 10.77 -17.60
CA GLN A 919 25.88 10.04 -16.85
C GLN A 919 25.91 10.43 -15.36
N ASN A 920 25.32 11.56 -14.99
CA ASN A 920 25.18 11.97 -13.59
C ASN A 920 24.06 11.21 -12.87
N VAL A 921 23.12 10.62 -13.62
CA VAL A 921 21.89 10.02 -13.11
C VAL A 921 21.69 8.64 -13.74
N GLU A 922 21.37 7.65 -12.92
CA GLU A 922 21.10 6.27 -13.36
C GLU A 922 19.64 6.13 -13.86
N LEU A 923 19.28 6.86 -14.90
CA LEU A 923 17.96 6.79 -15.53
C LEU A 923 18.08 6.56 -17.03
N THR A 924 17.15 5.77 -17.56
CA THR A 924 17.07 5.50 -18.99
C THR A 924 16.54 6.72 -19.75
N GLU A 925 17.02 6.90 -20.99
CA GLU A 925 16.61 8.01 -21.85
C GLU A 925 15.09 8.09 -22.10
N PRO A 926 14.36 6.96 -22.28
CA PRO A 926 12.92 7.02 -22.45
C PRO A 926 12.20 7.63 -21.24
N ILE A 927 12.71 7.48 -20.00
CA ILE A 927 12.13 8.12 -18.79
C ILE A 927 12.34 9.62 -18.86
N LEU A 928 13.58 10.04 -19.10
CA LEU A 928 13.95 11.46 -19.11
C LEU A 928 13.14 12.26 -20.13
N SER A 929 12.85 11.65 -21.28
CA SER A 929 12.01 12.25 -22.33
C SER A 929 10.55 12.51 -21.93
N ARG A 930 10.07 11.95 -20.81
CA ARG A 930 8.70 12.08 -20.29
C ARG A 930 8.54 13.22 -19.30
N PHE A 931 9.64 13.68 -18.73
CA PHE A 931 9.68 14.86 -17.88
C PHE A 931 9.66 16.12 -18.75
N ASP A 932 8.77 17.04 -18.41
CA ASP A 932 8.62 18.29 -19.15
C ASP A 932 9.66 19.31 -18.69
N VAL A 933 10.00 19.31 -17.40
CA VAL A 933 10.97 20.23 -16.80
C VAL A 933 11.99 19.44 -15.97
N LEU A 934 13.26 19.66 -16.28
CA LEU A 934 14.41 19.12 -15.56
C LEU A 934 15.09 20.25 -14.78
N CYS A 935 14.99 20.24 -13.45
CA CYS A 935 15.61 21.24 -12.60
C CYS A 935 16.86 20.66 -11.95
N VAL A 936 18.04 21.19 -12.30
CA VAL A 936 19.32 20.81 -11.68
C VAL A 936 19.73 21.83 -10.63
N VAL A 937 19.68 21.43 -9.36
CA VAL A 937 20.16 22.21 -8.22
C VAL A 937 21.64 21.94 -8.02
N LYS A 938 22.44 23.00 -8.07
CA LYS A 938 23.90 22.94 -7.86
C LYS A 938 24.21 23.71 -6.61
N ASP A 939 24.92 23.08 -5.68
CA ASP A 939 25.46 23.78 -4.52
C ASP A 939 26.75 24.51 -4.94
N ALA A 940 26.71 25.84 -4.93
CA ALA A 940 27.83 26.69 -5.28
C ALA A 940 28.10 27.64 -4.11
N VAL A 941 29.32 27.61 -3.58
CA VAL A 941 29.72 28.43 -2.44
C VAL A 941 29.84 29.89 -2.89
N ASP A 942 28.85 30.71 -2.50
CA ASP A 942 28.86 32.16 -2.69
C ASP A 942 28.66 32.85 -1.34
N PRO A 943 29.67 33.58 -0.82
CA PRO A 943 29.62 34.15 0.52
C PRO A 943 28.46 35.14 0.73
N VAL A 944 27.99 35.80 -0.33
CA VAL A 944 26.88 36.76 -0.23
C VAL A 944 25.55 36.02 -0.10
N GLN A 945 25.34 34.97 -0.88
CA GLN A 945 24.13 34.16 -0.82
C GLN A 945 24.06 33.35 0.48
N ASP A 946 25.20 32.86 0.96
CA ASP A 946 25.32 32.14 2.22
C ASP A 946 24.94 33.03 3.42
N GLU A 947 25.37 34.30 3.45
CA GLU A 947 24.98 35.25 4.50
C GLU A 947 23.47 35.52 4.49
N LEU A 948 22.87 35.69 3.31
CA LEU A 948 21.43 35.90 3.15
C LEU A 948 20.63 34.67 3.56
N LEU A 949 21.07 33.48 3.16
CA LEU A 949 20.46 32.20 3.54
C LEU A 949 20.56 31.99 5.05
N ALA A 950 21.73 32.24 5.65
CA ALA A 950 21.93 32.11 7.09
C ALA A 950 21.00 33.04 7.88
N ARG A 951 20.88 34.31 7.48
CA ARG A 951 19.94 35.25 8.10
C ARG A 951 18.50 34.76 7.99
N PHE A 952 18.11 34.29 6.81
CA PHE A 952 16.77 33.78 6.55
C PHE A 952 16.44 32.56 7.43
N VAL A 953 17.36 31.60 7.53
CA VAL A 953 17.20 30.40 8.36
C VAL A 953 17.13 30.74 9.85
N VAL A 954 18.01 31.64 10.34
CA VAL A 954 17.97 32.12 11.73
C VAL A 954 16.65 32.82 12.04
N GLY A 955 16.18 33.69 11.15
CA GLY A 955 14.88 34.35 11.28
C GLY A 955 13.71 33.35 11.31
N SER A 956 13.76 32.32 10.47
CA SER A 956 12.74 31.25 10.47
C SER A 956 12.72 30.46 11.78
N HIS A 957 13.89 30.14 12.35
CA HIS A 957 13.97 29.45 13.64
C HIS A 957 13.47 30.32 14.80
N LEU A 958 13.74 31.62 14.76
CA LEU A 958 13.27 32.57 15.77
C LEU A 958 11.73 32.63 15.78
N ARG A 959 11.13 32.76 14.58
CA ARG A 959 9.67 32.77 14.39
C ARG A 959 8.97 31.46 14.78
N SER A 960 9.69 30.33 14.71
CA SER A 960 9.14 29.01 15.03
C SER A 960 9.12 28.72 16.54
N HIS A 961 9.70 29.58 17.38
CA HIS A 961 9.72 29.36 18.82
C HIS A 961 8.36 29.71 19.45
N PRO A 962 7.78 28.87 20.33
CA PRO A 962 6.43 29.06 20.88
C PRO A 962 6.25 30.29 21.78
N LYS A 963 7.33 30.99 22.14
CA LYS A 963 7.31 32.26 22.90
C LYS A 963 7.58 33.50 22.04
N PHE A 964 7.61 33.35 20.72
CA PHE A 964 7.89 34.46 19.81
C PHE A 964 6.65 35.37 19.67
N GLU A 965 6.73 36.59 20.19
CA GLU A 965 5.69 37.62 20.06
C GLU A 965 5.97 38.46 18.81
N ALA A 966 5.10 38.32 17.80
CA ALA A 966 5.23 38.96 16.49
C ALA A 966 5.26 40.51 16.53
N GLU A 967 4.79 41.14 17.62
CA GLU A 967 4.73 42.61 17.76
C GLU A 967 6.07 43.25 18.16
N THR A 968 7.04 42.48 18.67
CA THR A 968 8.27 43.06 19.26
C THR A 968 9.45 43.19 18.29
N ASP A 969 9.34 42.63 17.07
CA ASP A 969 10.44 42.54 16.11
C ASP A 969 10.18 43.38 14.84
N GLU A 970 9.69 44.62 15.01
CA GLU A 970 9.65 45.65 13.95
C GLU A 970 11.06 46.18 13.57
N MET A 971 12.12 45.64 14.17
CA MET A 971 13.49 46.18 14.09
C MET A 971 14.40 45.55 13.04
N ASP A 972 13.92 44.61 12.23
CA ASP A 972 14.54 44.32 10.94
C ASP A 972 13.75 45.03 9.85
N VAL A 973 14.39 46.02 9.22
CA VAL A 973 13.91 46.75 8.05
C VAL A 973 13.25 45.75 7.10
N GLN A 974 11.92 45.69 7.14
CA GLN A 974 11.12 45.10 6.09
C GLN A 974 11.49 45.89 4.82
N THR A 975 12.47 45.41 4.07
CA THR A 975 12.39 45.59 2.63
C THR A 975 11.02 45.06 2.27
N THR A 976 10.15 45.94 1.80
CA THR A 976 8.74 45.75 1.43
C THR A 976 8.54 44.72 0.29
N LEU A 977 9.43 43.74 0.18
CA LEU A 977 9.36 42.55 -0.65
C LEU A 977 8.39 41.50 -0.08
N ASP A 978 8.09 41.56 1.22
CA ASP A 978 7.22 40.57 1.92
C ASP A 978 5.71 40.90 1.86
N ALA A 979 5.32 42.12 1.46
CA ALA A 979 3.90 42.52 1.33
C ALA A 979 3.17 41.83 0.16
N ASP A 980 3.92 41.13 -0.71
CA ASP A 980 3.39 40.49 -1.92
C ASP A 980 2.96 39.03 -1.71
N ILE A 981 3.24 38.43 -0.55
CA ILE A 981 2.98 37.01 -0.27
C ILE A 981 1.48 36.78 -0.07
N ILE A 982 0.93 35.83 -0.82
CA ILE A 982 -0.47 35.41 -0.69
C ILE A 982 -0.60 34.44 0.49
N PRO A 983 -1.59 34.60 1.39
CA PRO A 983 -1.89 33.62 2.42
C PRO A 983 -2.09 32.22 1.84
N GLN A 984 -1.55 31.20 2.51
CA GLN A 984 -1.52 29.83 1.97
C GLN A 984 -2.92 29.26 1.74
N ASP A 985 -3.89 29.58 2.61
CA ASP A 985 -5.27 29.13 2.45
C ASP A 985 -5.92 29.70 1.19
N LEU A 986 -5.66 30.98 0.90
CA LEU A 986 -6.17 31.63 -0.30
C LEU A 986 -5.48 31.11 -1.57
N LEU A 987 -4.17 30.85 -1.52
CA LEU A 987 -3.42 30.24 -2.61
C LEU A 987 -4.00 28.87 -3.00
N ARG A 988 -4.32 28.03 -2.01
CA ARG A 988 -4.92 26.70 -2.24
C ARG A 988 -6.29 26.82 -2.91
N LYS A 989 -7.16 27.70 -2.40
CA LYS A 989 -8.47 27.99 -3.02
C LYS A 989 -8.30 28.51 -4.46
N TYR A 990 -7.31 29.37 -4.69
CA TYR A 990 -7.00 29.92 -6.01
C TYR A 990 -6.60 28.83 -7.02
N ILE A 991 -5.71 27.91 -6.64
CA ILE A 991 -5.29 26.79 -7.50
C ILE A 991 -6.49 25.91 -7.86
N MET A 992 -7.35 25.60 -6.90
CA MET A 992 -8.56 24.80 -7.13
C MET A 992 -9.53 25.51 -8.10
N TYR A 993 -9.82 26.78 -7.84
CA TYR A 993 -10.67 27.60 -8.69
C TYR A 993 -10.17 27.66 -10.13
N ALA A 994 -8.86 27.88 -10.31
CA ALA A 994 -8.22 27.94 -11.62
C ALA A 994 -8.31 26.61 -12.38
N ARG A 995 -8.13 25.47 -11.69
CA ARG A 995 -8.19 24.14 -12.33
C ARG A 995 -9.59 23.74 -12.78
N GLU A 996 -10.61 24.10 -12.00
CA GLU A 996 -11.99 23.69 -12.26
C GLU A 996 -12.69 24.58 -13.28
N LYS A 997 -12.63 25.91 -13.10
CA LYS A 997 -13.40 26.86 -13.93
C LYS A 997 -12.66 27.31 -15.19
N VAL A 998 -11.32 27.35 -15.21
CA VAL A 998 -10.55 27.95 -16.32
C VAL A 998 -9.96 26.89 -17.24
N ARG A 999 -10.33 26.98 -18.53
CA ARG A 999 -9.81 26.11 -19.61
C ARG A 999 -9.32 26.98 -20.76
N PRO A 1000 -8.04 27.39 -20.76
CA PRO A 1000 -7.52 28.29 -21.78
C PRO A 1000 -7.56 27.66 -23.17
N LYS A 1001 -7.85 28.50 -24.17
CA LYS A 1001 -7.82 28.16 -25.59
C LYS A 1001 -6.57 28.75 -26.24
N LEU A 1002 -6.03 28.01 -27.21
CA LEU A 1002 -4.92 28.48 -28.04
C LEU A 1002 -5.51 29.25 -29.22
N PHE A 1003 -5.39 30.58 -29.21
CA PHE A 1003 -5.80 31.46 -30.31
C PHE A 1003 -4.62 32.37 -30.68
N ASP A 1004 -4.32 32.50 -31.97
CA ASP A 1004 -3.22 33.34 -32.50
C ASP A 1004 -1.84 33.07 -31.84
N LEU A 1005 -1.47 31.79 -31.76
CA LEU A 1005 -0.17 31.37 -31.25
C LEU A 1005 0.94 31.73 -32.24
N ASP A 1006 2.06 32.30 -31.76
CA ASP A 1006 3.28 32.52 -32.56
C ASP A 1006 3.96 31.18 -32.92
N GLN A 1007 3.34 30.41 -33.83
CA GLN A 1007 3.80 29.10 -34.27
C GLN A 1007 5.21 29.17 -34.88
N ASP A 1008 5.49 30.23 -35.62
CA ASP A 1008 6.80 30.47 -36.23
C ASP A 1008 7.91 30.64 -35.18
N LYS A 1009 7.60 31.29 -34.05
CA LYS A 1009 8.56 31.51 -32.96
C LYS A 1009 8.93 30.17 -32.32
N LEU A 1010 7.94 29.34 -32.01
CA LEU A 1010 8.13 28.00 -31.45
C LEU A 1010 8.86 27.06 -32.43
N ALA A 1011 8.50 27.09 -33.71
CA ALA A 1011 9.15 26.26 -34.73
C ALA A 1011 10.64 26.62 -34.92
N ARG A 1012 10.97 27.92 -34.95
CA ARG A 1012 12.36 28.40 -35.02
C ARG A 1012 13.16 28.02 -33.78
N LEU A 1013 12.57 28.19 -32.59
CA LEU A 1013 13.20 27.78 -31.33
C LEU A 1013 13.48 26.28 -31.31
N PHE A 1014 12.51 25.44 -31.67
CA PHE A 1014 12.68 23.99 -31.73
C PHE A 1014 13.78 23.57 -32.71
N SER A 1015 13.81 24.19 -33.89
CA SER A 1015 14.87 23.94 -34.87
C SER A 1015 16.26 24.33 -34.36
N ASP A 1016 16.37 25.48 -33.68
CA ASP A 1016 17.62 25.95 -33.09
C ASP A 1016 18.07 25.03 -31.94
N LEU A 1017 17.16 24.67 -31.02
CA LEU A 1017 17.42 23.73 -29.92
C LEU A 1017 17.92 22.37 -30.42
N ARG A 1018 17.27 21.83 -31.45
CA ARG A 1018 17.65 20.54 -32.05
C ARG A 1018 19.03 20.61 -32.72
N ARG A 1019 19.31 21.69 -33.46
CA ARG A 1019 20.61 21.91 -34.13
C ARG A 1019 21.75 22.00 -33.11
N GLU A 1020 21.57 22.79 -32.06
CA GLU A 1020 22.60 22.99 -31.03
C GLU A 1020 22.79 21.74 -30.15
N SER A 1021 21.72 20.98 -29.89
CA SER A 1021 21.82 19.72 -29.16
C SER A 1021 22.58 18.64 -29.95
N MET A 1022 22.29 18.50 -31.25
CA MET A 1022 23.00 17.56 -32.13
C MET A 1022 24.49 17.89 -32.25
N ALA A 1023 24.83 19.18 -32.36
CA ALA A 1023 26.22 19.62 -32.44
C ALA A 1023 27.03 19.33 -31.15
N THR A 1024 26.34 19.29 -30.02
CA THR A 1024 26.95 19.11 -28.70
C THR A 1024 27.08 17.63 -28.28
N GLY A 1025 26.35 16.72 -28.94
CA GLY A 1025 26.20 15.33 -28.49
C GLY A 1025 25.47 15.27 -27.15
N SER A 1026 24.50 16.16 -26.95
CA SER A 1026 23.73 16.28 -25.72
C SER A 1026 22.38 15.58 -25.78
N TYR A 1027 21.66 15.61 -24.65
CA TYR A 1027 20.27 15.17 -24.50
C TYR A 1027 19.38 15.54 -25.72
N PRO A 1028 18.82 14.55 -26.43
CA PRO A 1028 18.10 14.80 -27.68
C PRO A 1028 16.74 15.46 -27.44
N ILE A 1029 16.49 16.53 -28.20
CA ILE A 1029 15.23 17.27 -28.14
C ILE A 1029 14.21 16.63 -29.09
N THR A 1030 13.18 16.04 -28.50
CA THR A 1030 12.02 15.44 -29.19
C THR A 1030 10.83 16.41 -29.26
N VAL A 1031 9.82 16.05 -30.06
CA VAL A 1031 8.54 16.79 -30.19
C VAL A 1031 7.81 16.92 -28.84
N ARG A 1032 8.07 16.03 -27.87
CA ARG A 1032 7.48 16.10 -26.53
C ARG A 1032 7.80 17.41 -25.82
N HIS A 1033 9.01 17.93 -25.98
CA HIS A 1033 9.40 19.23 -25.39
C HIS A 1033 8.63 20.40 -26.00
N LEU A 1034 8.23 20.31 -27.27
CA LEU A 1034 7.36 21.30 -27.91
C LEU A 1034 5.95 21.25 -27.30
N GLU A 1035 5.43 20.05 -27.06
CA GLU A 1035 4.16 19.88 -26.34
C GLU A 1035 4.26 20.38 -24.89
N SER A 1036 5.38 20.13 -24.20
CA SER A 1036 5.67 20.64 -22.86
C SER A 1036 5.58 22.16 -22.80
N MET A 1037 6.18 22.87 -23.78
CA MET A 1037 6.11 24.33 -23.85
C MET A 1037 4.67 24.83 -24.01
N ILE A 1038 3.85 24.14 -24.82
CA ILE A 1038 2.44 24.48 -24.99
C ILE A 1038 1.65 24.24 -23.69
N ARG A 1039 1.90 23.11 -22.99
CA ARG A 1039 1.27 22.82 -21.69
C ARG A 1039 1.63 23.86 -20.63
N MET A 1040 2.89 24.28 -20.57
CA MET A 1040 3.36 25.33 -19.66
C MET A 1040 2.74 26.70 -19.98
N ALA A 1041 2.57 27.04 -21.26
CA ALA A 1041 1.89 28.28 -21.66
C ALA A 1041 0.41 28.28 -21.23
N GLU A 1042 -0.28 27.15 -21.37
CA GLU A 1042 -1.65 26.99 -20.86
C GLU A 1042 -1.71 27.08 -19.32
N ALA A 1043 -0.76 26.46 -18.61
CA ALA A 1043 -0.67 26.55 -17.16
C ALA A 1043 -0.44 28.00 -16.70
N SER A 1044 0.42 28.75 -17.40
CA SER A 1044 0.65 30.18 -17.12
C SER A 1044 -0.61 31.02 -17.36
N ALA A 1045 -1.36 30.76 -18.42
CA ALA A 1045 -2.64 31.42 -18.66
C ALA A 1045 -3.66 31.10 -17.56
N LYS A 1046 -3.70 29.86 -17.06
CA LYS A 1046 -4.52 29.49 -15.89
C LYS A 1046 -4.11 30.22 -14.62
N MET A 1047 -2.80 30.42 -14.37
CA MET A 1047 -2.32 31.19 -13.22
C MET A 1047 -2.88 32.61 -13.20
N ALA A 1048 -3.11 33.21 -14.37
CA ALA A 1048 -3.72 34.53 -14.51
C ALA A 1048 -5.25 34.51 -14.68
N LEU A 1049 -5.89 33.34 -14.56
CA LEU A 1049 -7.32 33.10 -14.83
C LEU A 1049 -7.77 33.57 -16.23
N ARG A 1050 -6.88 33.50 -17.23
CA ARG A 1050 -7.16 33.91 -18.60
C ARG A 1050 -7.74 32.75 -19.41
N GLU A 1051 -8.70 33.05 -20.27
CA GLU A 1051 -9.31 32.09 -21.21
C GLU A 1051 -8.48 31.89 -22.49
N TYR A 1052 -7.49 32.76 -22.74
CA TYR A 1052 -6.66 32.73 -23.95
C TYR A 1052 -5.19 32.86 -23.58
N VAL A 1053 -4.34 32.09 -24.26
CA VAL A 1053 -2.87 32.17 -24.11
C VAL A 1053 -2.34 33.38 -24.87
N ARG A 1054 -1.45 34.16 -24.25
CA ARG A 1054 -0.75 35.30 -24.89
C ARG A 1054 0.71 34.98 -25.20
N ALA A 1055 1.35 35.82 -26.02
CA ALA A 1055 2.78 35.75 -26.29
C ALA A 1055 3.62 35.77 -25.00
N ASP A 1056 3.25 36.58 -24.00
CA ASP A 1056 3.93 36.64 -22.70
C ASP A 1056 3.95 35.31 -21.94
N ASP A 1057 2.92 34.46 -22.13
CA ASP A 1057 2.81 33.15 -21.47
C ASP A 1057 3.69 32.12 -22.18
N ILE A 1058 3.81 32.24 -23.51
CA ILE A 1058 4.75 31.47 -24.33
C ILE A 1058 6.18 31.83 -23.96
N ASP A 1059 6.47 33.11 -23.76
CA ASP A 1059 7.82 33.57 -23.43
C ASP A 1059 8.28 33.06 -22.05
N LEU A 1060 7.38 33.00 -21.08
CA LEU A 1060 7.64 32.34 -19.80
C LEU A 1060 7.87 30.84 -19.97
N ALA A 1061 7.06 30.16 -20.78
CA ALA A 1061 7.25 28.73 -21.04
C ALA A 1061 8.60 28.45 -21.74
N ILE A 1062 9.00 29.32 -22.67
CA ILE A 1062 10.29 29.26 -23.36
C ILE A 1062 11.43 29.52 -22.37
N SER A 1063 11.31 30.50 -21.47
CA SER A 1063 12.37 30.80 -20.50
C SER A 1063 12.62 29.60 -19.58
N VAL A 1064 11.56 29.01 -19.03
CA VAL A 1064 11.64 27.82 -18.16
C VAL A 1064 12.25 26.63 -18.91
N ALA A 1065 11.81 26.39 -20.17
CA ALA A 1065 12.34 25.29 -20.98
C ALA A 1065 13.83 25.46 -21.33
N ILE A 1066 14.25 26.67 -21.71
CA ILE A 1066 15.64 26.98 -22.03
C ILE A 1066 16.51 26.90 -20.77
N GLU A 1067 16.08 27.46 -19.65
CA GLU A 1067 16.83 27.42 -18.39
C GLU A 1067 17.01 25.98 -17.91
N SER A 1068 15.94 25.19 -17.95
CA SER A 1068 15.98 23.74 -17.68
C SER A 1068 17.00 23.05 -18.58
N PHE A 1069 16.92 23.25 -19.90
CA PHE A 1069 17.82 22.65 -20.87
C PHE A 1069 19.29 23.05 -20.62
N VAL A 1070 19.56 24.35 -20.48
CA VAL A 1070 20.90 24.91 -20.27
C VAL A 1070 21.50 24.43 -18.94
N SER A 1071 20.69 24.26 -17.90
CA SER A 1071 21.15 23.80 -16.59
C SER A 1071 21.70 22.37 -16.62
N ALA A 1072 21.11 21.51 -17.46
CA ALA A 1072 21.48 20.11 -17.65
C ALA A 1072 22.72 19.91 -18.54
N GLN A 1073 23.14 20.93 -19.30
CA GLN A 1073 24.28 20.82 -20.21
C GLN A 1073 25.64 20.93 -19.53
N LYS A 1074 26.67 20.47 -20.25
CA LYS A 1074 28.09 20.57 -19.86
C LYS A 1074 28.49 22.03 -19.64
N MET A 1075 29.32 22.28 -18.63
CA MET A 1075 29.78 23.63 -18.28
C MET A 1075 30.48 24.36 -19.43
N SER A 1076 31.27 23.64 -20.24
CA SER A 1076 32.00 24.18 -21.39
C SER A 1076 31.10 24.80 -22.45
N ILE A 1077 29.87 24.30 -22.56
CA ILE A 1077 28.92 24.66 -23.61
C ILE A 1077 27.80 25.54 -23.06
N LYS A 1078 27.54 25.49 -21.74
CA LYS A 1078 26.56 26.32 -21.02
C LYS A 1078 26.65 27.80 -21.41
N LYS A 1079 27.86 28.39 -21.39
CA LYS A 1079 28.05 29.82 -21.74
C LYS A 1079 27.77 30.11 -23.22
N THR A 1080 28.08 29.17 -24.11
CA THR A 1080 27.82 29.29 -25.55
C THR A 1080 26.32 29.23 -25.84
N LEU A 1081 25.61 28.29 -25.24
CA LEU A 1081 24.15 28.17 -25.36
C LEU A 1081 23.43 29.38 -24.75
N GLN A 1082 23.86 29.84 -23.56
CA GLN A 1082 23.30 31.06 -22.96
C GLN A 1082 23.42 32.28 -23.88
N ARG A 1083 24.52 32.40 -24.64
CA ARG A 1083 24.70 33.47 -25.63
C ARG A 1083 23.82 33.26 -26.86
N GLY A 1084 23.74 32.02 -27.38
CA GLY A 1084 22.93 31.67 -28.56
C GLY A 1084 21.43 31.87 -28.35
N PHE A 1085 20.92 31.50 -27.17
CA PHE A 1085 19.50 31.60 -26.81
C PHE A 1085 19.11 32.93 -26.16
N ARG A 1086 20.06 33.85 -25.91
CA ARG A 1086 19.76 35.18 -25.35
C ARG A 1086 18.72 35.96 -26.15
N LYS A 1087 18.67 35.74 -27.48
CA LYS A 1087 17.69 36.34 -28.40
C LYS A 1087 16.23 35.93 -28.13
N TYR A 1088 16.00 34.80 -27.47
CA TYR A 1088 14.67 34.32 -27.10
C TYR A 1088 14.31 34.65 -25.64
N LEU A 1089 15.30 35.03 -24.83
CA LEU A 1089 15.14 35.42 -23.42
C LEU A 1089 14.97 36.95 -23.25
N THR A 1090 14.89 37.71 -24.35
CA THR A 1090 14.96 39.17 -24.30
C THR A 1090 13.60 39.79 -23.95
N GLN A 1091 13.49 40.18 -22.66
CA GLN A 1091 12.50 41.03 -21.94
C GLN A 1091 11.52 40.26 -21.01
N ALA A 1092 11.23 40.68 -19.78
CA ALA A 1092 11.56 41.87 -18.98
C ALA A 1092 12.16 41.46 -17.62
N ARG A 1093 13.47 41.64 -17.42
CA ARG A 1093 13.95 41.86 -16.05
C ARG A 1093 13.44 43.23 -15.64
N ASP A 1094 12.79 43.32 -14.49
CA ASP A 1094 12.39 44.61 -13.93
C ASP A 1094 13.69 45.33 -13.56
N HIS A 1095 14.22 46.13 -14.47
CA HIS A 1095 15.43 46.93 -14.26
C HIS A 1095 15.24 47.82 -13.02
N GLU A 1096 13.99 48.17 -12.72
CA GLU A 1096 13.58 48.92 -11.53
C GLU A 1096 13.90 48.19 -10.21
N GLU A 1097 13.66 46.88 -10.09
CA GLU A 1097 13.95 46.14 -8.85
C GLU A 1097 15.46 45.99 -8.63
N LEU A 1098 16.21 45.72 -9.70
CA LEU A 1098 17.66 45.61 -9.64
C LEU A 1098 18.30 46.96 -9.27
N LEU A 1099 17.83 48.05 -9.88
CA LEU A 1099 18.28 49.41 -9.56
C LEU A 1099 17.87 49.83 -8.14
N ALA A 1100 16.69 49.43 -7.65
CA ALA A 1100 16.28 49.64 -6.26
C ALA A 1100 17.19 48.91 -5.27
N PHE A 1101 17.59 47.68 -5.59
CA PHE A 1101 18.50 46.89 -4.77
C PHE A 1101 19.91 47.51 -4.72
N ILE A 1102 20.45 47.90 -5.88
CA ILE A 1102 21.78 48.55 -5.99
C ILE A 1102 21.78 49.88 -5.22
N LEU A 1103 20.75 50.69 -5.38
CA LEU A 1103 20.58 51.93 -4.62
C LEU A 1103 20.45 51.66 -3.11
N GLY A 1104 19.70 50.63 -2.73
CA GLY A 1104 19.57 50.18 -1.34
C GLY A 1104 20.91 49.77 -0.72
N GLN A 1105 21.76 49.06 -1.46
CA GLN A 1105 23.11 48.71 -1.02
C GLN A 1105 24.01 49.94 -0.86
N LEU A 1106 24.01 50.86 -1.83
CA LEU A 1106 24.76 52.12 -1.76
C LEU A 1106 24.40 52.93 -0.50
N VAL A 1107 23.11 53.00 -0.18
CA VAL A 1107 22.61 53.71 1.00
C VAL A 1107 23.01 53.00 2.29
N LYS A 1108 22.93 51.67 2.34
CA LYS A 1108 23.39 50.87 3.50
C LYS A 1108 24.89 51.01 3.73
N ASP A 1109 25.70 50.97 2.67
CA ASP A 1109 27.16 51.13 2.76
C ASP A 1109 27.52 52.51 3.34
N LYS A 1110 26.85 53.58 2.87
CA LYS A 1110 27.07 54.94 3.39
C LYS A 1110 26.55 55.12 4.81
N ALA A 1111 25.39 54.53 5.15
CA ALA A 1111 24.87 54.55 6.50
C ALA A 1111 25.82 53.82 7.48
N ARG A 1112 26.37 52.68 7.07
CA ARG A 1112 27.34 51.90 7.86
C ARG A 1112 28.66 52.64 8.04
N MET A 1113 29.18 53.27 6.99
CA MET A 1113 30.35 54.15 7.06
C MET A 1113 30.12 55.30 8.06
N PHE A 1114 28.96 55.94 8.03
CA PHE A 1114 28.61 57.01 8.96
C PHE A 1114 28.52 56.51 10.41
N GLN A 1115 27.90 55.35 10.62
CA GLN A 1115 27.77 54.72 11.93
C GLN A 1115 29.13 54.30 12.51
N LEU A 1116 30.05 53.80 11.68
CA LEU A 1116 31.42 53.49 12.09
C LEU A 1116 32.21 54.75 12.47
N GLN A 1117 31.99 55.88 11.80
CA GLN A 1117 32.68 57.13 12.07
C GLN A 1117 32.12 57.92 13.27
N ARG A 1118 30.81 57.88 13.50
CA ARG A 1118 30.13 58.75 14.51
C ARG A 1118 29.37 58.00 15.60
N HIS A 1119 29.27 56.67 15.52
CA HIS A 1119 28.53 55.80 16.46
C HIS A 1119 27.05 56.20 16.65
N GLN A 1120 26.47 56.90 15.67
CA GLN A 1120 25.07 57.34 15.63
C GLN A 1120 24.49 57.04 14.25
N GLN A 1121 23.17 56.83 14.18
CA GLN A 1121 22.49 56.65 12.90
C GLN A 1121 22.35 58.00 12.16
N PRO A 1122 22.59 58.05 10.84
CA PRO A 1122 22.39 59.27 10.06
C PRO A 1122 20.90 59.56 9.84
N GLU A 1123 20.48 60.80 10.09
CA GLU A 1123 19.11 61.28 9.80
C GLU A 1123 18.85 61.37 8.28
N LEU A 1124 19.90 61.65 7.50
CA LEU A 1124 19.86 61.82 6.04
C LEU A 1124 21.07 61.15 5.39
N VAL A 1125 20.83 60.29 4.40
CA VAL A 1125 21.89 59.68 3.57
C VAL A 1125 21.75 60.15 2.13
N THR A 1126 22.85 60.66 1.57
CA THR A 1126 22.90 61.20 0.20
C THR A 1126 23.78 60.33 -0.72
N VAL A 1127 23.24 59.90 -1.86
CA VAL A 1127 23.94 59.13 -2.90
C VAL A 1127 23.93 59.92 -4.20
N LYS A 1128 25.06 59.96 -4.93
CA LYS A 1128 25.11 60.66 -6.23
C LYS A 1128 24.53 59.78 -7.34
N VAL A 1129 23.82 60.37 -8.29
CA VAL A 1129 23.24 59.62 -9.43
C VAL A 1129 24.35 58.96 -10.27
N SER A 1130 25.50 59.62 -10.45
CA SER A 1130 26.65 59.05 -11.17
C SER A 1130 27.18 57.75 -10.54
N GLU A 1131 27.08 57.60 -9.22
CA GLU A 1131 27.52 56.42 -8.46
C GLU A 1131 26.55 55.24 -8.67
N LEU A 1132 25.26 55.55 -8.81
CA LEU A 1132 24.24 54.59 -9.21
C LEU A 1132 24.43 54.16 -10.67
N GLU A 1133 24.71 55.10 -11.58
CA GLU A 1133 24.95 54.82 -13.00
C GLU A 1133 26.20 53.97 -13.24
N GLU A 1134 27.30 54.20 -12.50
CA GLU A 1134 28.50 53.36 -12.60
C GLU A 1134 28.23 51.92 -12.17
N ARG A 1135 27.57 51.71 -11.02
CA ARG A 1135 27.17 50.36 -10.60
C ARG A 1135 26.10 49.75 -11.51
N ALA A 1136 25.22 50.55 -12.10
CA ALA A 1136 24.23 50.09 -13.06
C ALA A 1136 24.90 49.61 -14.37
N LYS A 1137 25.96 50.30 -14.83
CA LYS A 1137 26.76 49.91 -15.99
C LYS A 1137 27.46 48.57 -15.79
N ASP A 1138 27.91 48.26 -14.58
CA ASP A 1138 28.48 46.94 -14.24
C ASP A 1138 27.46 45.79 -14.42
N HIS A 1139 26.17 46.12 -14.40
CA HIS A 1139 25.05 45.20 -14.63
C HIS A 1139 24.41 45.36 -16.03
N ASP A 1140 25.13 45.96 -16.97
CA ASP A 1140 24.68 46.22 -18.36
C ASP A 1140 23.42 47.11 -18.45
N ILE A 1141 23.14 47.93 -17.43
CA ILE A 1141 22.04 48.90 -17.42
C ILE A 1141 22.58 50.29 -17.74
N PHE A 1142 22.26 50.79 -18.93
CA PHE A 1142 22.75 52.07 -19.43
C PHE A 1142 21.79 53.25 -19.20
N ASP A 1143 20.53 52.97 -18.86
CA ASP A 1143 19.50 53.97 -18.64
C ASP A 1143 18.82 53.77 -17.27
N THR A 1144 19.07 54.69 -16.34
CA THR A 1144 18.53 54.72 -14.98
C THR A 1144 17.34 55.67 -14.84
N SER A 1145 17.06 56.48 -15.88
CA SER A 1145 16.03 57.52 -15.85
C SER A 1145 14.60 57.01 -15.62
N PRO A 1146 14.17 55.83 -16.13
CA PRO A 1146 12.85 55.27 -15.83
C PRO A 1146 12.68 54.91 -14.35
N PHE A 1147 13.75 54.44 -13.71
CA PHE A 1147 13.73 54.04 -12.30
C PHE A 1147 13.62 55.24 -11.35
N LEU A 1148 14.31 56.34 -11.62
CA LEU A 1148 14.26 57.56 -10.79
C LEU A 1148 12.86 58.19 -10.74
N HIS A 1149 12.04 57.95 -11.76
CA HIS A 1149 10.65 58.42 -11.84
C HIS A 1149 9.62 57.33 -11.44
N SER A 1150 10.09 56.14 -11.06
CA SER A 1150 9.24 54.99 -10.73
C SER A 1150 8.53 55.17 -9.38
N ARG A 1151 7.37 54.52 -9.23
CA ARG A 1151 6.67 54.47 -7.93
C ARG A 1151 7.48 53.76 -6.85
N ILE A 1152 8.35 52.82 -7.22
CA ILE A 1152 9.21 52.07 -6.30
C ILE A 1152 10.27 52.98 -5.67
N PHE A 1153 10.83 53.93 -6.45
CA PHE A 1153 11.78 54.93 -5.95
C PHE A 1153 11.13 55.82 -4.88
N ALA A 1154 9.95 56.38 -5.17
CA ALA A 1154 9.22 57.22 -4.22
C ALA A 1154 8.71 56.44 -3.00
N ALA A 1155 8.20 55.21 -3.18
CA ALA A 1155 7.67 54.38 -2.10
C ALA A 1155 8.74 53.98 -1.06
N ASN A 1156 10.00 53.86 -1.48
CA ASN A 1156 11.12 53.53 -0.60
C ASN A 1156 11.70 54.76 0.15
N GLY A 1157 11.05 55.92 0.06
CA GLY A 1157 11.44 57.16 0.73
C GLY A 1157 12.65 57.85 0.12
N TYR A 1158 12.92 57.62 -1.17
CA TYR A 1158 13.97 58.31 -1.92
C TYR A 1158 13.42 59.58 -2.59
N GLU A 1159 14.10 60.70 -2.38
CA GLU A 1159 13.83 61.97 -3.07
C GLU A 1159 14.99 62.27 -4.03
N LEU A 1160 14.67 62.67 -5.26
CA LEU A 1160 15.66 63.12 -6.24
C LEU A 1160 15.81 64.65 -6.11
N ASN A 1161 17.00 65.11 -5.78
CA ASN A 1161 17.35 66.52 -5.66
C ASN A 1161 18.51 66.83 -6.62
N GLU A 1162 18.19 67.42 -7.79
CA GLU A 1162 19.09 67.63 -8.94
C GLU A 1162 19.91 66.37 -9.33
N ASP A 1163 21.14 66.24 -8.81
CA ASP A 1163 22.10 65.14 -9.08
C ASP A 1163 22.31 64.19 -7.88
N THR A 1164 21.51 64.34 -6.83
CA THR A 1164 21.63 63.58 -5.57
C THR A 1164 20.33 62.90 -5.17
N ILE A 1165 20.43 61.64 -4.77
CA ILE A 1165 19.35 60.82 -4.22
C ILE A 1165 19.46 60.89 -2.69
N GLU A 1166 18.42 61.41 -2.06
CA GLU A 1166 18.33 61.57 -0.61
C GLU A 1166 17.40 60.51 0.00
N LYS A 1167 17.83 59.86 1.08
CA LYS A 1167 16.97 59.00 1.92
C LYS A 1167 16.90 59.56 3.33
N LYS A 1168 15.68 59.87 3.78
CA LYS A 1168 15.38 60.27 5.16
C LYS A 1168 14.97 59.04 5.96
N PHE A 1169 15.65 58.78 7.08
CA PHE A 1169 15.22 57.77 8.04
C PHE A 1169 14.27 58.46 9.03
N ARG A 1170 12.99 58.07 9.05
CA ARG A 1170 12.05 58.58 10.06
C ARG A 1170 12.49 58.10 11.44
N MET A 1171 12.65 59.02 12.38
CA MET A 1171 12.49 58.71 13.79
C MET A 1171 11.01 58.93 14.13
N ASP A 1172 10.29 57.84 14.31
CA ASP A 1172 9.11 57.75 15.20
C ASP A 1172 8.95 56.30 15.62
#